data_AF-A0A2G2JS30-F1
#
_entry.id   AF-A0A2G2JS30-F1
#
_cell.length_a   1.000
_cell.length_b   1.000
_cell.length_c   1.000
_cell.angle_alpha   90.00
_cell.angle_beta   90.00
_cell.angle_gamma   90.00
#
_symmetry.space_group_name_H-M   'P 1'
#
loop_
_entity.id
_entity.type
_entity.pdbx_description
1 polymer ?
#
loop_
_entity_poly.entity_id
_entity_poly.type
_entity_poly.pdbx_seq_one_letter_code
_entity_poly.pdbx_strand_id
1 'polypeptide(L)'
;PDNIDNDDDNDGVSDTDEATNGTDPLNADTDGDGENDGAEGTTDTDSDGIIDAVESSTTDTDNDGVSDELDAENNNPNNDTDGDGIGNATEVTAGTDPLNPNDAGTDTDGDGIPDNIDNDDDNDGVNDEDDAFQYDPNESVDTDSDGTGNNADTDDDNDGYTDQDEVDAGTDPLDGTDTPADNDGDGVSDVNDNDDDNDGVNDEDDAFPNDPNESVDTDNDGTGNNADTDDDNDGYTDEDEIDNGTDPLDENDTPADNDGDGVSDVNDNDDDNDGVNDEDDAFPNDDSETTDTDGDGTGNNADTDDDGDGYSDEDEVDAGTDPLDGTDTPADNDGDGISDVNDDDDDNDGISDDDEDAIGTDPNNSDSDGDGVDDGTEIGNDPSNPTDSDGDGIPDVNDPNNDTDQDGLSNYLESLIGSEPESRDSDGDDYRDNEEIGVVLSGNDVDNDGIDDALDASELGMPDENGDGVADFAIIDVDGDGEPNLTDTDSDNDGINDIDETLADGDSDGIPDLVDPLNVLGGGDSDGDFIPDALECCHDTDLNGQPDYMQDDSDNDRIDDIFEAGISGTDTDLDGYDDIYDADINDDGVVDNGPDANADGINDDWLPIDSDGDGLPDYRDTDSDNDGVTDEVESGYGAYPNQDSDGDGIPDRIDVVSEPGLAGGGDSDADGITDADECPTGYPYCADTDGDGTPDYMDNVDESIDQAPGNPDTDGDGLTDEEEADLGTDPNNADTDNDGISDGDEVTAGSDPKNADSDGDGISDGKENTDSNSNGVVDTQEGYLKTSTGTGSMHFLWLALAGLLIRRRHLAAVIAAMIVLPSSVMAAETERLYFSGALEYSRFAPVTEGGGIQITDRHDWGYGVGVGYDVLDELAIEFNYAQKGELVAATAGDDVNIDYSAMTLNARWFPGFWYGNRRYDDDWPEKFNWFLSGGMSHLLTDGSALENSENSVNITYGAGVTYGLTSKLQLRGSVDRVSGDVLTFGLSLVWYPFAPENRGKYQAPVVVEEAVAPVYVPVDIVVPRAKPTVSIVPVPPVAEVCQVERSRADVLFGYDSYRLQDQFFDSLDFAAKDFFKCPNMTITLIGFTDSRGSQRYNERLALRRSDSVAQYLMERGVPSNRIVKISRGIDDSRGLEESEKRRVELYFGDHSEKD
;
A
#
# COMPACT_ATOMS: atom_id res chain seq x y z
N PRO A 1 -69.28 129.76 46.95
CA PRO A 1 -68.21 129.85 45.95
C PRO A 1 -66.88 130.21 46.60
N ASP A 2 -65.91 129.30 46.69
CA ASP A 2 -65.83 127.86 46.33
C ASP A 2 -64.81 127.24 47.33
N ASN A 3 -64.58 125.94 47.54
CA ASN A 3 -65.20 124.67 47.10
C ASN A 3 -65.89 124.02 48.36
N ILE A 4 -66.81 123.05 48.30
CA ILE A 4 -66.61 121.59 48.13
C ILE A 4 -65.22 121.11 48.59
N ASP A 5 -65.08 120.75 49.87
CA ASP A 5 -64.17 119.66 50.22
C ASP A 5 -64.76 118.39 49.59
N ASN A 6 -63.87 117.56 49.10
CA ASN A 6 -64.13 116.49 48.15
C ASN A 6 -63.32 115.24 48.53
N ASP A 7 -62.73 115.25 49.72
CA ASP A 7 -61.67 114.39 50.28
C ASP A 7 -61.86 114.54 51.81
N ASP A 8 -62.70 113.67 52.39
CA ASP A 8 -63.22 113.84 53.76
C ASP A 8 -62.24 113.33 54.85
N ASP A 9 -61.25 112.50 54.51
CA ASP A 9 -60.24 111.94 55.43
C ASP A 9 -58.79 112.45 55.24
N ASN A 10 -58.49 113.11 54.11
CA ASN A 10 -57.23 113.80 53.76
C ASN A 10 -56.09 112.86 53.34
N ASP A 11 -56.40 111.73 52.74
CA ASP A 11 -55.45 110.76 52.19
C ASP A 11 -54.83 111.23 50.83
N GLY A 12 -55.63 111.90 50.00
CA GLY A 12 -55.26 112.43 48.68
C GLY A 12 -56.13 111.98 47.50
N VAL A 13 -57.05 111.03 47.69
CA VAL A 13 -58.10 110.64 46.75
C VAL A 13 -59.33 111.56 46.95
N SER A 14 -60.49 111.25 46.39
CA SER A 14 -61.69 112.09 46.51
C SER A 14 -62.93 111.23 46.70
N ASP A 15 -63.92 111.67 47.50
CA ASP A 15 -65.10 110.86 47.90
C ASP A 15 -65.87 110.24 46.71
N THR A 16 -65.68 110.83 45.52
CA THR A 16 -66.31 110.37 44.27
C THR A 16 -65.48 109.33 43.53
N ASP A 17 -64.16 109.43 43.62
CA ASP A 17 -63.21 108.48 43.04
C ASP A 17 -63.07 107.25 43.96
N GLU A 18 -62.97 107.44 45.28
CA GLU A 18 -62.99 106.36 46.30
C GLU A 18 -64.22 105.47 46.16
N ALA A 19 -65.42 106.07 46.16
CA ALA A 19 -66.67 105.36 45.94
C ALA A 19 -66.85 104.78 44.50
N THR A 20 -65.93 105.08 43.58
CA THR A 20 -65.84 104.44 42.26
C THR A 20 -64.84 103.27 42.26
N ASN A 21 -63.77 103.39 43.04
CA ASN A 21 -62.65 102.45 43.13
C ASN A 21 -62.91 101.31 44.14
N GLY A 22 -63.70 101.55 45.18
CA GLY A 22 -64.06 100.55 46.19
C GLY A 22 -63.72 100.95 47.64
N THR A 23 -62.88 101.96 47.80
CA THR A 23 -62.36 102.43 49.10
C THR A 23 -63.41 103.19 49.95
N ASP A 24 -63.17 103.32 51.26
CA ASP A 24 -64.10 103.98 52.22
C ASP A 24 -63.74 105.47 52.42
N PRO A 25 -64.57 106.44 51.95
CA PRO A 25 -64.33 107.90 52.02
C PRO A 25 -64.23 108.55 53.42
N LEU A 26 -63.97 107.75 54.44
CA LEU A 26 -63.86 108.12 55.85
C LEU A 26 -62.65 107.45 56.52
N ASN A 27 -61.85 106.68 55.78
CA ASN A 27 -60.77 105.85 56.25
C ASN A 27 -59.61 105.78 55.25
N ALA A 28 -58.63 106.66 55.46
CA ALA A 28 -57.41 106.87 54.67
C ALA A 28 -56.39 105.69 54.70
N ASP A 29 -56.87 104.46 54.80
CA ASP A 29 -56.14 103.18 55.00
C ASP A 29 -57.23 102.08 54.99
N THR A 30 -57.87 101.88 53.81
CA THR A 30 -59.13 101.12 53.65
C THR A 30 -59.01 99.67 54.06
N ASP A 31 -57.94 99.01 53.62
CA ASP A 31 -57.60 97.60 53.86
C ASP A 31 -56.97 97.41 55.27
N GLY A 32 -56.16 98.38 55.72
CA GLY A 32 -55.58 98.44 57.06
C GLY A 32 -54.11 98.02 57.17
N ASP A 33 -53.34 97.90 56.08
CA ASP A 33 -51.91 97.53 56.13
C ASP A 33 -51.00 98.64 56.71
N GLY A 34 -51.43 99.90 56.58
CA GLY A 34 -50.74 101.08 57.13
C GLY A 34 -49.99 101.97 56.13
N GLU A 35 -50.05 101.73 54.81
CA GLU A 35 -49.95 102.81 53.82
C GLU A 35 -51.29 103.57 53.73
N ASN A 36 -51.64 104.18 52.59
CA ASN A 36 -52.86 104.99 52.48
C ASN A 36 -53.36 104.98 51.03
N ASP A 37 -54.68 104.90 50.83
CA ASP A 37 -55.32 104.58 49.54
C ASP A 37 -54.80 105.44 48.36
N GLY A 38 -54.46 106.72 48.60
CA GLY A 38 -53.91 107.66 47.62
C GLY A 38 -52.42 107.51 47.31
N ALA A 39 -51.69 106.66 48.02
CA ALA A 39 -50.32 106.23 47.73
C ALA A 39 -50.31 105.04 46.74
N GLU A 40 -51.20 104.07 46.94
CA GLU A 40 -51.38 102.88 46.07
C GLU A 40 -52.20 103.23 44.83
N GLY A 41 -53.29 103.98 45.02
CA GLY A 41 -54.07 104.66 44.01
C GLY A 41 -55.16 103.79 43.35
N THR A 42 -54.86 103.28 42.16
CA THR A 42 -55.70 102.34 41.41
C THR A 42 -54.82 101.32 40.70
N THR A 43 -53.77 100.92 41.40
CA THR A 43 -52.92 99.80 41.00
C THR A 43 -53.66 98.52 41.40
N ASP A 44 -53.43 97.48 40.63
CA ASP A 44 -54.14 96.20 40.61
C ASP A 44 -53.01 95.24 40.23
N THR A 45 -52.25 94.85 41.26
CA THR A 45 -50.88 94.32 41.10
C THR A 45 -50.87 92.91 40.51
N ASP A 46 -51.82 92.07 40.92
CA ASP A 46 -52.08 90.72 40.41
C ASP A 46 -53.01 90.68 39.18
N SER A 47 -53.78 91.75 38.95
CA SER A 47 -54.82 91.87 37.90
C SER A 47 -56.11 91.06 38.14
N ASP A 48 -56.48 90.74 39.39
CA ASP A 48 -57.76 90.08 39.73
C ASP A 48 -58.98 91.02 39.51
N GLY A 49 -58.75 92.34 39.58
CA GLY A 49 -59.74 93.40 39.37
C GLY A 49 -60.32 94.01 40.65
N ILE A 50 -59.79 93.66 41.82
CA ILE A 50 -59.71 94.48 43.03
C ILE A 50 -58.56 95.51 42.77
N ILE A 51 -58.16 96.27 43.77
CA ILE A 51 -57.03 97.20 43.70
C ILE A 51 -56.30 97.13 45.03
N ASP A 52 -54.97 97.31 45.00
CA ASP A 52 -54.09 97.21 46.17
C ASP A 52 -54.67 98.01 47.38
N ALA A 53 -55.20 99.22 47.14
CA ALA A 53 -55.85 100.06 48.16
C ALA A 53 -57.14 99.49 48.83
N VAL A 54 -57.58 98.29 48.48
CA VAL A 54 -58.78 97.60 49.01
C VAL A 54 -58.43 96.23 49.62
N GLU A 55 -57.21 95.73 49.40
CA GLU A 55 -56.72 94.41 49.83
C GLU A 55 -55.35 94.50 50.48
N SER A 56 -55.12 93.75 51.56
CA SER A 56 -53.94 94.00 52.38
C SER A 56 -52.78 93.10 52.01
N SER A 57 -51.61 93.70 51.78
CA SER A 57 -50.28 93.06 51.64
C SER A 57 -49.87 92.09 52.77
N THR A 58 -50.70 91.98 53.82
CA THR A 58 -50.50 91.11 54.99
C THR A 58 -51.67 90.16 55.28
N THR A 59 -52.73 90.20 54.48
CA THR A 59 -53.80 89.21 54.51
C THR A 59 -53.48 88.11 53.51
N ASP A 60 -53.80 86.89 53.93
CA ASP A 60 -53.66 85.65 53.18
C ASP A 60 -54.95 84.89 53.52
N THR A 61 -55.90 84.96 52.60
CA THR A 61 -57.31 84.63 52.85
C THR A 61 -57.57 83.12 52.92
N ASP A 62 -56.83 82.29 52.19
CA ASP A 62 -56.98 80.82 52.20
C ASP A 62 -55.80 80.03 52.80
N ASN A 63 -54.70 80.72 53.13
CA ASN A 63 -53.54 80.24 53.88
C ASN A 63 -52.59 79.38 53.05
N ASP A 64 -52.43 79.72 51.77
CA ASP A 64 -51.50 79.08 50.84
C ASP A 64 -50.07 79.65 50.86
N GLY A 65 -49.88 80.83 51.47
CA GLY A 65 -48.60 81.51 51.64
C GLY A 65 -48.36 82.72 50.75
N VAL A 66 -49.21 82.95 49.75
CA VAL A 66 -49.27 84.21 48.99
C VAL A 66 -50.20 85.18 49.72
N SER A 67 -49.89 86.47 49.68
CA SER A 67 -50.77 87.51 50.22
C SER A 67 -51.79 87.93 49.18
N ASP A 68 -53.01 88.28 49.59
CA ASP A 68 -54.13 88.71 48.72
C ASP A 68 -53.69 89.70 47.59
N GLU A 69 -52.83 90.70 47.87
CA GLU A 69 -52.28 91.69 46.88
C GLU A 69 -51.45 91.07 45.72
N LEU A 70 -50.99 89.83 45.90
CA LEU A 70 -50.13 89.08 44.96
C LEU A 70 -50.81 87.81 44.43
N ASP A 71 -52.02 87.50 44.88
CA ASP A 71 -52.75 86.27 44.59
C ASP A 71 -53.94 86.51 43.66
N ALA A 72 -53.72 86.27 42.37
CA ALA A 72 -54.72 86.41 41.32
C ALA A 72 -55.98 85.53 41.47
N GLU A 73 -56.02 84.58 42.41
CA GLU A 73 -57.25 83.82 42.74
C GLU A 73 -57.71 83.86 44.22
N ASN A 74 -57.15 84.70 45.10
CA ASN A 74 -57.60 85.23 46.41
C ASN A 74 -58.33 84.33 47.46
N ASN A 75 -58.80 83.14 47.09
CA ASN A 75 -59.65 82.17 47.83
C ASN A 75 -59.50 80.73 47.25
N ASN A 76 -58.50 80.47 46.41
CA ASN A 76 -58.20 79.16 45.85
C ASN A 76 -56.75 78.75 46.19
N PRO A 77 -56.49 78.04 47.30
CA PRO A 77 -55.14 77.76 47.81
C PRO A 77 -54.29 76.81 46.95
N ASN A 78 -54.82 76.45 45.77
CA ASN A 78 -54.22 75.53 44.80
C ASN A 78 -54.08 76.20 43.43
N ASN A 79 -54.14 77.53 43.34
CA ASN A 79 -53.65 78.22 42.16
C ASN A 79 -52.11 78.20 42.13
N ASP A 80 -51.59 78.51 40.96
CA ASP A 80 -50.18 78.57 40.60
C ASP A 80 -49.92 80.03 40.24
N THR A 81 -49.24 80.76 41.12
CA THR A 81 -49.10 82.23 41.02
C THR A 81 -48.00 82.64 40.05
N ASP A 82 -46.92 81.89 39.97
CA ASP A 82 -45.76 82.23 39.14
C ASP A 82 -45.70 81.50 37.79
N GLY A 83 -46.51 80.44 37.63
CA GLY A 83 -46.80 79.75 36.39
C GLY A 83 -45.85 78.58 36.08
N ASP A 84 -45.23 77.96 37.07
CA ASP A 84 -44.32 76.83 36.86
C ASP A 84 -45.00 75.46 36.80
N GLY A 85 -46.21 75.34 37.35
CA GLY A 85 -47.05 74.13 37.34
C GLY A 85 -47.44 73.63 38.73
N ILE A 86 -46.75 74.08 39.80
CA ILE A 86 -47.02 73.67 41.18
C ILE A 86 -47.98 74.69 41.83
N GLY A 87 -48.88 74.20 42.69
CA GLY A 87 -49.80 75.07 43.42
C GLY A 87 -49.20 75.66 44.69
N ASN A 88 -49.50 76.93 44.99
CA ASN A 88 -48.96 77.70 46.11
C ASN A 88 -48.92 76.93 47.46
N ALA A 89 -50.02 76.26 47.85
CA ALA A 89 -50.05 75.49 49.11
C ALA A 89 -49.21 74.20 49.08
N THR A 90 -48.97 73.61 47.90
CA THR A 90 -48.04 72.49 47.72
C THR A 90 -46.61 72.98 47.92
N GLU A 91 -46.25 74.10 47.31
CA GLU A 91 -44.95 74.75 47.47
C GLU A 91 -44.62 75.12 48.92
N VAL A 92 -45.56 75.73 49.65
CA VAL A 92 -45.39 76.00 51.08
C VAL A 92 -45.26 74.72 51.91
N THR A 93 -45.80 73.61 51.43
CA THR A 93 -45.63 72.28 52.06
C THR A 93 -44.26 71.68 51.73
N ALA A 94 -43.78 71.82 50.49
CA ALA A 94 -42.43 71.43 50.06
C ALA A 94 -41.31 72.32 50.65
N GLY A 95 -41.63 73.58 50.96
CA GLY A 95 -40.71 74.59 51.50
C GLY A 95 -40.08 75.51 50.45
N THR A 96 -40.68 75.61 49.25
CA THR A 96 -40.30 76.49 48.14
C THR A 96 -41.01 77.86 48.28
N ASP A 97 -40.74 78.82 47.38
CA ASP A 97 -41.25 80.21 47.43
C ASP A 97 -42.27 80.44 46.30
N PRO A 98 -43.61 80.51 46.57
CA PRO A 98 -44.68 80.55 45.55
C PRO A 98 -44.75 81.76 44.62
N LEU A 99 -43.65 82.51 44.51
CA LEU A 99 -43.45 83.69 43.68
C LEU A 99 -42.16 83.56 42.85
N ASN A 100 -41.50 82.40 42.86
CA ASN A 100 -40.23 82.13 42.20
C ASN A 100 -40.24 80.82 41.38
N PRO A 101 -40.48 80.88 40.05
CA PRO A 101 -40.71 79.71 39.16
C PRO A 101 -39.40 79.00 38.77
N ASN A 102 -38.45 78.97 39.71
CA ASN A 102 -37.09 78.45 39.61
C ASN A 102 -36.60 77.92 40.97
N ASP A 103 -37.46 77.80 42.00
CA ASP A 103 -37.12 77.09 43.23
C ASP A 103 -38.11 76.02 43.71
N ALA A 104 -39.15 75.72 42.91
CA ALA A 104 -39.69 74.36 42.79
C ALA A 104 -38.55 73.32 42.80
N GLY A 105 -38.81 72.18 43.46
CA GLY A 105 -37.84 71.10 43.61
C GLY A 105 -37.49 70.43 42.28
N THR A 106 -36.78 69.32 42.37
CA THR A 106 -36.92 68.31 41.32
C THR A 106 -38.34 67.74 41.42
N ASP A 107 -38.92 67.45 40.27
CA ASP A 107 -40.22 66.82 40.02
C ASP A 107 -39.92 65.88 38.84
N THR A 108 -39.64 64.62 39.15
CA THR A 108 -38.97 63.69 38.24
C THR A 108 -39.93 63.08 37.19
N ASP A 109 -41.18 62.82 37.56
CA ASP A 109 -42.24 62.33 36.66
C ASP A 109 -43.05 63.45 35.95
N GLY A 110 -43.07 64.67 36.51
CA GLY A 110 -43.91 65.77 36.03
C GLY A 110 -45.38 65.71 36.48
N ASP A 111 -45.68 65.03 37.59
CA ASP A 111 -47.01 64.94 38.24
C ASP A 111 -47.46 66.30 38.82
N GLY A 112 -46.50 67.12 39.27
CA GLY A 112 -46.73 68.39 39.96
C GLY A 112 -46.53 68.32 41.48
N ILE A 113 -45.97 67.22 41.99
CA ILE A 113 -45.50 67.04 43.36
C ILE A 113 -43.96 66.91 43.33
N PRO A 114 -43.20 67.75 44.04
CA PRO A 114 -41.74 67.60 44.08
C PRO A 114 -41.28 66.33 44.82
N ASP A 115 -40.21 65.69 44.31
CA ASP A 115 -39.55 64.49 44.85
C ASP A 115 -39.40 64.50 46.39
N ASN A 116 -39.14 65.68 46.97
CA ASN A 116 -38.92 65.79 48.41
C ASN A 116 -40.18 65.69 49.28
N ILE A 117 -41.36 65.54 48.68
CA ILE A 117 -42.66 65.28 49.33
C ILE A 117 -43.55 64.26 48.58
N ASP A 118 -43.13 63.73 47.44
CA ASP A 118 -43.78 62.57 46.85
C ASP A 118 -43.49 61.29 47.67
N ASN A 119 -44.00 60.17 47.19
CA ASN A 119 -43.84 58.83 47.72
C ASN A 119 -43.68 57.77 46.62
N ASP A 120 -43.56 58.20 45.36
CA ASP A 120 -43.48 57.43 44.12
C ASP A 120 -42.82 58.38 43.08
N ASP A 121 -41.58 58.80 43.35
CA ASP A 121 -40.84 59.92 42.72
C ASP A 121 -40.80 59.89 41.16
N ASP A 122 -41.01 58.72 40.54
CA ASP A 122 -41.08 58.55 39.08
C ASP A 122 -42.42 57.96 38.54
N ASN A 123 -43.38 57.67 39.43
CA ASN A 123 -44.72 57.13 39.15
C ASN A 123 -44.75 55.76 38.44
N ASP A 124 -43.74 54.89 38.64
CA ASP A 124 -43.78 53.48 38.19
C ASP A 124 -44.87 52.65 38.93
N GLY A 125 -45.21 53.04 40.16
CA GLY A 125 -46.22 52.40 41.03
C GLY A 125 -45.66 51.63 42.23
N VAL A 126 -44.34 51.62 42.43
CA VAL A 126 -43.61 51.25 43.65
C VAL A 126 -43.39 52.53 44.48
N ASN A 127 -43.24 52.42 45.81
CA ASN A 127 -42.99 53.61 46.63
C ASN A 127 -41.49 53.71 46.89
N ASP A 128 -40.89 54.89 46.94
CA ASP A 128 -39.44 55.08 47.16
C ASP A 128 -38.88 54.39 48.44
N GLU A 129 -39.70 54.07 49.45
CA GLU A 129 -39.25 53.26 50.60
C GLU A 129 -38.98 51.78 50.25
N ASP A 130 -39.60 51.26 49.19
CA ASP A 130 -39.52 49.88 48.67
C ASP A 130 -38.88 49.82 47.26
N ASP A 131 -38.45 50.95 46.68
CA ASP A 131 -37.84 51.07 45.35
C ASP A 131 -36.30 51.21 45.41
N ALA A 132 -35.59 50.49 44.54
CA ALA A 132 -34.14 50.57 44.39
C ALA A 132 -33.67 51.78 43.56
N PHE A 133 -34.44 52.19 42.53
CA PHE A 133 -34.12 53.25 41.58
C PHE A 133 -35.25 54.27 41.49
N GLN A 134 -35.49 54.93 42.62
CA GLN A 134 -36.43 56.04 42.90
C GLN A 134 -36.50 57.21 41.88
N TYR A 135 -35.82 57.16 40.74
CA TYR A 135 -35.80 58.18 39.69
C TYR A 135 -35.77 57.59 38.26
N ASP A 136 -35.98 56.28 38.06
CA ASP A 136 -36.10 55.64 36.75
C ASP A 136 -37.38 54.78 36.63
N PRO A 137 -38.44 55.28 35.97
CA PRO A 137 -39.75 54.64 35.93
C PRO A 137 -39.83 53.38 35.05
N ASN A 138 -38.69 52.77 34.74
CA ASN A 138 -38.58 51.50 34.04
C ASN A 138 -37.95 50.41 34.93
N GLU A 139 -37.53 50.74 36.15
CA GLU A 139 -36.64 49.88 36.93
C GLU A 139 -36.84 50.11 38.44
N SER A 140 -37.34 49.12 39.17
CA SER A 140 -37.67 49.25 40.59
C SER A 140 -37.22 48.06 41.45
N VAL A 141 -36.48 47.12 40.85
CA VAL A 141 -35.91 45.92 41.49
C VAL A 141 -34.41 45.86 41.20
N ASP A 142 -33.65 45.50 42.22
CA ASP A 142 -32.20 45.30 42.26
C ASP A 142 -31.97 44.05 43.13
N THR A 143 -31.93 42.88 42.51
CA THR A 143 -31.99 41.58 43.23
C THR A 143 -30.68 41.25 43.94
N ASP A 144 -29.53 41.52 43.32
CA ASP A 144 -28.19 41.29 43.91
C ASP A 144 -27.68 42.47 44.78
N SER A 145 -28.20 43.69 44.57
CA SER A 145 -27.76 44.97 45.18
C SER A 145 -26.42 45.55 44.67
N ASP A 146 -26.06 45.31 43.41
CA ASP A 146 -24.93 45.91 42.66
C ASP A 146 -25.15 47.42 42.40
N GLY A 147 -26.40 47.80 42.10
CA GLY A 147 -26.79 49.15 41.66
C GLY A 147 -27.02 49.28 40.15
N THR A 148 -27.18 48.16 39.46
CA THR A 148 -27.86 47.97 38.17
C THR A 148 -29.19 47.24 38.50
N GLY A 149 -30.27 47.51 37.77
CA GLY A 149 -31.56 46.91 38.08
C GLY A 149 -31.98 45.84 37.07
N ASN A 150 -32.97 45.04 37.45
CA ASN A 150 -33.31 43.79 36.77
C ASN A 150 -33.91 43.92 35.34
N ASN A 151 -33.99 45.14 34.77
CA ASN A 151 -34.35 45.33 33.35
C ASN A 151 -33.17 45.80 32.50
N ALA A 152 -32.03 46.10 33.13
CA ALA A 152 -30.80 46.58 32.50
C ALA A 152 -29.56 45.75 32.89
N ASP A 153 -29.63 44.96 33.96
CA ASP A 153 -28.68 43.89 34.24
C ASP A 153 -28.89 42.71 33.27
N THR A 154 -27.93 41.79 33.30
CA THR A 154 -27.93 40.54 32.54
C THR A 154 -27.58 39.33 33.39
N ASP A 155 -27.29 39.54 34.67
CA ASP A 155 -26.98 38.54 35.70
C ASP A 155 -27.65 39.04 36.99
N ASP A 156 -28.98 38.84 37.06
CA ASP A 156 -29.89 39.49 38.00
C ASP A 156 -29.59 39.21 39.48
N ASP A 157 -28.85 38.15 39.80
CA ASP A 157 -28.50 37.77 41.17
C ASP A 157 -27.00 37.57 41.47
N ASN A 158 -26.13 37.72 40.45
CA ASN A 158 -24.68 37.81 40.54
C ASN A 158 -24.01 36.52 41.02
N ASP A 159 -24.51 35.37 40.53
CA ASP A 159 -23.88 34.06 40.74
C ASP A 159 -22.82 33.72 39.67
N GLY A 160 -22.94 34.30 38.47
CA GLY A 160 -21.97 34.26 37.39
C GLY A 160 -22.49 33.87 36.01
N TYR A 161 -23.73 33.37 35.90
CA TYR A 161 -24.39 33.04 34.63
C TYR A 161 -25.33 34.18 34.19
N THR A 162 -25.71 34.24 32.91
CA THR A 162 -26.68 35.27 32.48
C THR A 162 -28.12 34.81 32.61
N ASP A 163 -29.06 35.75 32.77
CA ASP A 163 -30.50 35.44 32.86
C ASP A 163 -31.01 34.62 31.66
N GLN A 164 -30.32 34.71 30.51
CA GLN A 164 -30.64 33.97 29.31
C GLN A 164 -30.12 32.52 29.40
N ASP A 165 -28.87 32.31 29.83
CA ASP A 165 -28.30 30.98 30.05
C ASP A 165 -29.14 30.18 31.05
N GLU A 166 -29.56 30.83 32.13
CA GLU A 166 -30.42 30.24 33.15
C GLU A 166 -31.84 29.92 32.66
N VAL A 167 -32.42 30.77 31.81
CA VAL A 167 -33.72 30.50 31.18
C VAL A 167 -33.65 29.29 30.24
N ASP A 168 -32.53 29.10 29.55
CA ASP A 168 -32.29 27.99 28.63
C ASP A 168 -31.95 26.69 29.38
N ALA A 169 -31.16 26.76 30.45
CA ALA A 169 -30.90 25.66 31.40
C ALA A 169 -32.14 25.30 32.26
N GLY A 170 -33.09 26.22 32.39
CA GLY A 170 -34.34 26.05 33.14
C GLY A 170 -34.22 26.28 34.65
N THR A 171 -33.22 27.06 35.09
CA THR A 171 -33.03 27.54 36.46
C THR A 171 -33.86 28.81 36.73
N ASP A 172 -33.63 29.51 37.86
CA ASP A 172 -34.43 30.67 38.30
C ASP A 172 -33.50 31.90 38.45
N PRO A 173 -33.48 32.86 37.49
CA PRO A 173 -32.56 34.01 37.44
C PRO A 173 -32.65 35.04 38.58
N LEU A 174 -33.22 34.65 39.72
CA LEU A 174 -33.45 35.47 40.90
C LEU A 174 -33.10 34.71 42.20
N ASP A 175 -32.48 33.53 42.10
CA ASP A 175 -31.97 32.71 43.20
C ASP A 175 -30.64 32.02 42.83
N GLY A 176 -29.53 32.76 42.96
CA GLY A 176 -28.11 32.37 42.81
C GLY A 176 -27.60 31.31 43.78
N THR A 177 -28.47 30.36 44.10
CA THR A 177 -28.18 29.05 44.65
C THR A 177 -28.75 27.91 43.80
N ASP A 178 -29.41 28.22 42.67
CA ASP A 178 -29.96 27.32 41.67
C ASP A 178 -29.22 27.51 40.32
N THR A 179 -27.89 27.46 40.33
CA THR A 179 -27.04 27.62 39.13
C THR A 179 -27.34 26.57 38.04
N PRO A 180 -27.10 26.88 36.75
CA PRO A 180 -26.97 25.89 35.69
C PRO A 180 -25.98 24.76 36.01
N ALA A 181 -26.01 23.72 35.20
CA ALA A 181 -24.92 22.76 35.14
C ALA A 181 -23.77 23.36 34.30
N ASP A 182 -22.55 23.03 34.71
CA ASP A 182 -21.26 23.56 34.23
C ASP A 182 -20.25 22.48 34.65
N ASN A 183 -20.02 21.51 33.75
CA ASN A 183 -19.34 20.26 34.08
C ASN A 183 -17.80 20.36 34.05
N ASP A 184 -17.22 21.20 33.18
CA ASP A 184 -15.79 21.53 33.15
C ASP A 184 -15.36 22.60 34.20
N GLY A 185 -16.25 23.55 34.53
CA GLY A 185 -16.00 24.68 35.43
C GLY A 185 -15.42 25.95 34.79
N ASP A 186 -15.57 26.15 33.47
CA ASP A 186 -15.10 27.33 32.71
C ASP A 186 -15.98 28.57 32.96
N GLY A 187 -17.29 28.36 33.17
CA GLY A 187 -18.29 29.42 33.40
C GLY A 187 -19.28 29.63 32.24
N VAL A 188 -19.19 28.85 31.18
CA VAL A 188 -20.33 28.54 30.31
C VAL A 188 -21.17 27.44 30.98
N SER A 189 -22.46 27.34 30.63
CA SER A 189 -23.34 26.27 31.14
C SER A 189 -23.52 25.20 30.08
N ASP A 190 -23.59 23.93 30.47
CA ASP A 190 -23.66 22.76 29.58
C ASP A 190 -24.59 22.97 28.34
N VAL A 191 -25.80 23.52 28.56
CA VAL A 191 -26.79 23.76 27.48
C VAL A 191 -26.39 24.78 26.40
N ASN A 192 -25.36 25.57 26.66
CA ASN A 192 -24.80 26.64 25.82
C ASN A 192 -23.29 26.46 25.62
N ASP A 193 -22.70 25.38 26.13
CA ASP A 193 -21.38 24.90 25.73
C ASP A 193 -21.54 23.98 24.51
N ASN A 194 -20.40 23.64 23.91
CA ASN A 194 -20.27 22.74 22.78
C ASN A 194 -19.31 21.59 23.08
N ASP A 195 -18.62 21.64 24.23
CA ASP A 195 -17.57 20.75 24.75
C ASP A 195 -17.72 20.75 26.28
N ASP A 196 -18.78 20.09 26.79
CA ASP A 196 -19.31 20.10 28.17
C ASP A 196 -18.24 19.79 29.24
N ASP A 197 -17.12 19.17 28.87
CA ASP A 197 -16.04 18.80 29.79
C ASP A 197 -14.63 19.31 29.43
N ASN A 198 -14.48 19.97 28.27
CA ASN A 198 -13.29 20.70 27.82
C ASN A 198 -12.07 19.79 27.60
N ASP A 199 -12.31 18.57 27.12
CA ASP A 199 -11.31 17.63 26.61
C ASP A 199 -10.76 18.10 25.22
N GLY A 200 -11.60 18.78 24.45
CA GLY A 200 -11.30 19.30 23.10
C GLY A 200 -12.04 18.60 21.95
N VAL A 201 -12.99 17.71 22.24
CA VAL A 201 -13.98 17.12 21.31
C VAL A 201 -15.35 17.77 21.58
N ASN A 202 -16.17 17.99 20.55
CA ASN A 202 -17.50 18.58 20.74
C ASN A 202 -18.50 17.50 21.19
N ASP A 203 -19.53 17.87 21.95
CA ASP A 203 -20.55 16.94 22.49
C ASP A 203 -21.31 16.11 21.44
N GLU A 204 -21.37 16.58 20.19
CA GLU A 204 -21.99 15.87 19.06
C GLU A 204 -21.08 14.78 18.46
N ASP A 205 -19.76 14.94 18.62
CA ASP A 205 -18.71 14.03 18.15
C ASP A 205 -18.13 13.16 19.29
N ASP A 206 -18.45 13.47 20.55
CA ASP A 206 -17.95 12.82 21.76
C ASP A 206 -18.87 11.67 22.23
N ALA A 207 -18.29 10.49 22.49
CA ALA A 207 -19.01 9.33 23.01
C ALA A 207 -19.39 9.45 24.51
N PHE A 208 -18.62 10.21 25.28
CA PHE A 208 -18.86 10.53 26.68
C PHE A 208 -18.70 12.04 26.95
N PRO A 209 -19.62 12.91 26.48
CA PRO A 209 -19.54 14.38 26.58
C PRO A 209 -19.47 14.97 28.00
N ASN A 210 -19.25 14.19 29.04
CA ASN A 210 -19.30 14.58 30.45
C ASN A 210 -18.13 13.95 31.27
N ASP A 211 -17.22 13.17 30.67
CA ASP A 211 -15.99 12.67 31.32
C ASP A 211 -14.73 13.07 30.50
N PRO A 212 -13.95 14.10 30.94
CA PRO A 212 -12.84 14.69 30.17
C PRO A 212 -11.56 13.85 30.18
N ASN A 213 -11.74 12.53 30.17
CA ASN A 213 -10.72 11.50 30.07
C ASN A 213 -11.13 10.43 29.05
N GLU A 214 -12.34 10.47 28.49
CA GLU A 214 -12.89 9.52 27.52
C GLU A 214 -13.70 10.27 26.47
N SER A 215 -13.27 10.24 25.20
CA SER A 215 -14.03 10.87 24.09
C SER A 215 -14.24 9.92 22.90
N VAL A 216 -13.75 8.68 23.02
CA VAL A 216 -13.85 7.61 22.01
C VAL A 216 -14.39 6.34 22.67
N ASP A 217 -15.27 5.65 21.95
CA ASP A 217 -15.87 4.34 22.26
C ASP A 217 -15.83 3.52 20.96
N THR A 218 -14.73 2.81 20.72
CA THR A 218 -14.47 2.15 19.41
C THR A 218 -15.51 1.05 19.12
N ASP A 219 -15.78 0.16 20.08
CA ASP A 219 -16.71 -0.96 19.91
C ASP A 219 -18.20 -0.61 20.20
N ASN A 220 -18.45 0.54 20.84
CA ASN A 220 -19.76 1.02 21.28
C ASN A 220 -20.41 0.18 22.42
N ASP A 221 -19.61 -0.43 23.30
CA ASP A 221 -20.02 -1.11 24.55
C ASP A 221 -20.62 -0.12 25.57
N GLY A 222 -20.17 1.14 25.54
CA GLY A 222 -20.44 2.16 26.55
C GLY A 222 -19.34 2.29 27.62
N THR A 223 -18.12 1.86 27.29
CA THR A 223 -16.89 2.03 28.06
C THR A 223 -15.86 2.70 27.16
N GLY A 224 -15.30 3.85 27.57
CA GLY A 224 -14.36 4.58 26.72
C GLY A 224 -12.96 3.97 26.70
N ASN A 225 -12.25 4.18 25.60
CA ASN A 225 -10.97 3.52 25.31
C ASN A 225 -9.85 3.68 26.37
N ASN A 226 -9.86 4.74 27.21
CA ASN A 226 -8.85 4.84 28.30
C ASN A 226 -9.25 4.05 29.57
N ALA A 227 -10.45 3.46 29.58
CA ALA A 227 -11.02 2.66 30.66
C ALA A 227 -11.36 1.22 30.27
N ASP A 228 -11.55 0.93 28.97
CA ASP A 228 -11.58 -0.44 28.47
C ASP A 228 -10.18 -1.07 28.45
N THR A 229 -10.13 -2.33 28.02
CA THR A 229 -8.95 -3.19 27.94
C THR A 229 -9.02 -4.14 26.73
N ASP A 230 -9.97 -3.92 25.84
CA ASP A 230 -10.36 -4.72 24.67
C ASP A 230 -11.15 -3.75 23.76
N ASP A 231 -10.44 -2.71 23.29
CA ASP A 231 -11.02 -1.49 22.69
C ASP A 231 -11.93 -1.74 21.48
N ASP A 232 -11.77 -2.84 20.74
CA ASP A 232 -12.60 -3.22 19.59
C ASP A 232 -13.47 -4.49 19.79
N ASN A 233 -13.36 -5.16 20.95
CA ASN A 233 -14.10 -6.37 21.34
C ASN A 233 -13.85 -7.61 20.46
N ASP A 234 -12.68 -7.71 19.81
CA ASP A 234 -12.26 -8.93 19.09
C ASP A 234 -12.02 -10.13 20.04
N GLY A 235 -11.72 -9.84 21.31
CA GLY A 235 -11.52 -10.79 22.40
C GLY A 235 -10.09 -10.92 22.92
N TYR A 236 -9.13 -10.17 22.36
CA TYR A 236 -7.79 -9.98 22.92
C TYR A 236 -7.78 -8.75 23.84
N THR A 237 -6.61 -8.34 24.34
CA THR A 237 -6.49 -7.10 25.13
C THR A 237 -5.48 -6.16 24.51
N ASP A 238 -5.66 -4.85 24.63
CA ASP A 238 -4.76 -3.86 24.02
C ASP A 238 -3.29 -4.05 24.43
N GLU A 239 -3.00 -4.59 25.63
CA GLU A 239 -1.61 -4.93 26.01
C GLU A 239 -1.10 -6.20 25.30
N ASP A 240 -1.94 -7.22 25.06
CA ASP A 240 -1.58 -8.39 24.25
C ASP A 240 -1.29 -7.97 22.80
N GLU A 241 -2.15 -7.13 22.23
CA GLU A 241 -2.01 -6.62 20.86
C GLU A 241 -0.80 -5.70 20.68
N ILE A 242 -0.57 -4.76 21.61
CA ILE A 242 0.62 -3.89 21.59
C ILE A 242 1.92 -4.70 21.69
N ASP A 243 1.94 -5.81 22.43
CA ASP A 243 3.10 -6.71 22.52
C ASP A 243 3.28 -7.57 21.25
N ASN A 244 2.19 -7.93 20.54
CA ASN A 244 2.22 -8.61 19.24
C ASN A 244 2.48 -7.67 18.05
N GLY A 245 2.15 -6.38 18.19
CA GLY A 245 2.29 -5.34 17.16
C GLY A 245 1.10 -5.18 16.22
N THR A 246 -0.08 -5.62 16.63
CA THR A 246 -1.38 -5.36 15.98
C THR A 246 -1.98 -4.02 16.43
N ASP A 247 -3.10 -3.59 15.85
CA ASP A 247 -3.78 -2.32 16.13
C ASP A 247 -5.06 -2.53 16.97
N PRO A 248 -5.10 -2.14 18.27
CA PRO A 248 -6.23 -2.36 19.19
C PRO A 248 -7.54 -1.64 18.88
N LEU A 249 -7.73 -1.21 17.64
CA LEU A 249 -8.84 -0.39 17.18
C LEU A 249 -9.45 -0.93 15.87
N ASP A 250 -9.10 -2.15 15.47
CA ASP A 250 -9.54 -2.83 14.25
C ASP A 250 -9.75 -4.33 14.50
N GLU A 251 -11.02 -4.71 14.68
CA GLU A 251 -11.52 -6.09 14.94
C GLU A 251 -11.03 -7.18 13.94
N ASN A 252 -10.26 -6.80 12.92
CA ASN A 252 -9.71 -7.64 11.87
C ASN A 252 -8.18 -7.82 11.95
N ASP A 253 -7.46 -7.07 12.80
CA ASP A 253 -6.00 -7.19 13.01
C ASP A 253 -5.68 -8.04 14.26
N THR A 254 -6.36 -9.17 14.43
CA THR A 254 -6.18 -10.04 15.61
C THR A 254 -4.75 -10.58 15.74
N PRO A 255 -4.17 -10.69 16.95
CA PRO A 255 -2.94 -11.43 17.22
C PRO A 255 -2.96 -12.89 16.70
N ALA A 256 -1.76 -13.47 16.54
CA ALA A 256 -1.65 -14.90 16.28
C ALA A 256 -2.01 -15.70 17.54
N ASP A 257 -2.94 -16.64 17.40
CA ASP A 257 -3.39 -17.62 18.39
C ASP A 257 -3.49 -18.96 17.64
N ASN A 258 -2.43 -19.76 17.74
CA ASN A 258 -2.24 -20.94 16.92
C ASN A 258 -3.06 -22.17 17.39
N ASP A 259 -3.48 -22.22 18.66
CA ASP A 259 -4.33 -23.29 19.21
C ASP A 259 -5.83 -22.91 19.37
N GLY A 260 -6.15 -21.61 19.35
CA GLY A 260 -7.50 -21.06 19.51
C GLY A 260 -8.02 -21.04 20.96
N ASP A 261 -7.14 -21.00 21.96
CA ASP A 261 -7.42 -20.91 23.40
C ASP A 261 -7.94 -19.52 23.81
N GLY A 262 -7.58 -18.47 23.06
CA GLY A 262 -7.83 -17.07 23.38
C GLY A 262 -6.68 -16.40 24.13
N VAL A 263 -5.45 -16.86 23.89
CA VAL A 263 -4.20 -16.26 24.34
C VAL A 263 -3.26 -16.23 23.15
N SER A 264 -2.68 -15.07 22.83
CA SER A 264 -1.76 -14.96 21.69
C SER A 264 -0.46 -15.73 21.92
N ASP A 265 0.14 -16.29 20.86
CA ASP A 265 1.40 -17.04 20.87
C ASP A 265 2.52 -16.35 21.69
N VAL A 266 2.61 -15.02 21.62
CA VAL A 266 3.64 -14.25 22.37
C VAL A 266 3.46 -14.31 23.89
N ASN A 267 2.24 -14.57 24.37
CA ASN A 267 1.83 -14.56 25.76
C ASN A 267 1.34 -15.92 26.30
N ASP A 268 1.15 -16.93 25.45
CA ASP A 268 1.10 -18.32 25.91
C ASP A 268 2.53 -18.87 26.18
N ASN A 269 2.62 -20.16 26.41
CA ASN A 269 3.81 -20.91 26.78
C ASN A 269 3.75 -22.34 26.18
N ASP A 270 2.80 -22.63 25.29
CA ASP A 270 2.37 -23.95 24.79
C ASP A 270 1.51 -23.70 23.51
N ASP A 271 2.05 -22.99 22.50
CA ASP A 271 1.26 -22.31 21.42
C ASP A 271 0.46 -23.24 20.47
N ASP A 272 0.57 -24.57 20.60
CA ASP A 272 -0.26 -25.58 19.92
C ASP A 272 -1.06 -26.49 20.88
N ASN A 273 -0.91 -26.27 22.20
CA ASN A 273 -1.55 -27.01 23.30
C ASN A 273 -1.34 -28.55 23.26
N ASP A 274 -0.26 -29.05 22.63
CA ASP A 274 0.18 -30.45 22.72
C ASP A 274 0.43 -30.86 24.19
N GLY A 275 0.95 -29.93 25.00
CA GLY A 275 1.34 -30.12 26.39
C GLY A 275 2.85 -30.18 26.64
N VAL A 276 3.67 -29.80 25.67
CA VAL A 276 5.08 -29.39 25.79
C VAL A 276 5.16 -27.88 25.63
N ASN A 277 5.99 -27.22 26.43
CA ASN A 277 6.11 -25.76 26.40
C ASN A 277 7.14 -25.32 25.35
N ASP A 278 6.91 -24.23 24.62
CA ASP A 278 7.75 -23.70 23.50
C ASP A 278 9.24 -23.56 23.83
N GLU A 279 9.61 -23.27 25.10
CA GLU A 279 11.03 -23.22 25.52
C GLU A 279 11.73 -24.60 25.47
N ASP A 280 10.96 -25.69 25.55
CA ASP A 280 11.37 -27.09 25.56
C ASP A 280 10.88 -27.86 24.30
N ASP A 281 10.12 -27.23 23.39
CA ASP A 281 9.63 -27.79 22.12
C ASP A 281 10.53 -27.45 20.90
N ALA A 282 10.54 -28.31 19.89
CA ALA A 282 11.21 -28.11 18.61
C ALA A 282 10.30 -27.48 17.54
N PHE A 283 8.99 -27.72 17.61
CA PHE A 283 7.95 -27.25 16.69
C PHE A 283 6.78 -26.62 17.46
N PRO A 284 6.96 -25.46 18.14
CA PRO A 284 5.94 -24.90 19.04
C PRO A 284 4.57 -24.54 18.44
N ASN A 285 4.37 -24.77 17.15
CA ASN A 285 3.16 -24.40 16.42
C ASN A 285 2.52 -25.61 15.70
N ASP A 286 2.93 -26.86 16.02
CA ASP A 286 2.47 -28.09 15.36
C ASP A 286 2.09 -29.15 16.41
N ASP A 287 0.78 -29.26 16.70
CA ASP A 287 0.20 -30.17 17.70
C ASP A 287 0.48 -31.67 17.46
N SER A 288 1.16 -32.00 16.37
CA SER A 288 1.57 -33.35 16.00
C SER A 288 3.05 -33.64 16.21
N GLU A 289 3.91 -32.63 16.46
CA GLU A 289 5.36 -32.77 16.57
C GLU A 289 5.96 -32.02 17.75
N THR A 290 6.85 -32.67 18.51
CA THR A 290 7.47 -32.07 19.72
C THR A 290 8.98 -32.30 19.84
N THR A 291 9.54 -33.09 18.92
CA THR A 291 10.90 -33.60 19.00
C THR A 291 11.54 -33.55 17.62
N ASP A 292 12.75 -32.98 17.59
CA ASP A 292 13.70 -32.98 16.48
C ASP A 292 15.00 -33.56 17.09
N THR A 293 15.34 -34.80 16.74
CA THR A 293 16.39 -35.56 17.43
C THR A 293 17.79 -35.31 16.85
N ASP A 294 17.90 -35.03 15.54
CA ASP A 294 19.17 -34.72 14.87
C ASP A 294 19.46 -33.20 14.77
N GLY A 295 18.42 -32.36 14.70
CA GLY A 295 18.46 -30.92 14.57
C GLY A 295 18.35 -30.37 13.14
N ASP A 296 17.79 -31.12 12.18
CA ASP A 296 17.64 -30.71 10.77
C ASP A 296 16.46 -29.76 10.52
N GLY A 297 15.43 -29.82 11.37
CA GLY A 297 14.17 -29.07 11.25
C GLY A 297 12.97 -29.87 10.73
N THR A 298 13.05 -31.20 10.73
CA THR A 298 11.95 -32.14 10.52
C THR A 298 11.60 -32.83 11.84
N GLY A 299 10.31 -33.06 12.11
CA GLY A 299 9.84 -33.64 13.37
C GLY A 299 9.83 -35.16 13.36
N ASN A 300 10.09 -35.80 14.49
CA ASN A 300 10.26 -37.25 14.64
C ASN A 300 9.04 -38.13 14.24
N ASN A 301 7.85 -37.58 13.93
CA ASN A 301 6.73 -38.35 13.36
C ASN A 301 6.59 -38.19 11.84
N ALA A 302 7.28 -37.22 11.24
CA ALA A 302 7.33 -36.92 9.81
C ALA A 302 8.70 -37.20 9.17
N ASP A 303 9.77 -37.20 9.97
CA ASP A 303 11.10 -37.64 9.58
C ASP A 303 11.11 -39.16 9.34
N THR A 304 12.11 -39.60 8.59
CA THR A 304 12.39 -41.00 8.26
C THR A 304 13.80 -41.43 8.64
N ASP A 305 14.67 -40.51 9.10
CA ASP A 305 16.04 -40.75 9.61
C ASP A 305 16.20 -39.92 10.90
N ASP A 306 15.47 -40.33 11.95
CA ASP A 306 15.22 -39.56 13.18
C ASP A 306 16.49 -39.00 13.87
N ASP A 307 17.67 -39.58 13.65
CA ASP A 307 18.95 -39.13 14.24
C ASP A 307 20.04 -38.69 13.25
N GLY A 308 19.70 -38.65 11.97
CA GLY A 308 20.50 -38.07 10.88
C GLY A 308 21.82 -38.79 10.61
N ASP A 309 21.88 -40.10 10.88
CA ASP A 309 23.09 -40.91 10.65
C ASP A 309 23.16 -41.56 9.25
N GLY A 310 22.04 -41.52 8.52
CA GLY A 310 21.94 -41.82 7.09
C GLY A 310 21.19 -43.10 6.72
N TYR A 311 20.53 -43.76 7.70
CA TYR A 311 19.69 -44.94 7.48
C TYR A 311 18.28 -44.64 7.96
N SER A 312 17.26 -45.25 7.34
CA SER A 312 15.90 -44.96 7.75
C SER A 312 15.51 -45.67 9.06
N ASP A 313 14.57 -45.07 9.80
CA ASP A 313 13.89 -45.66 10.97
C ASP A 313 13.42 -47.11 10.73
N GLU A 314 12.92 -47.41 9.53
CA GLU A 314 12.45 -48.75 9.17
C GLU A 314 13.63 -49.72 8.95
N ASP A 315 14.71 -49.27 8.31
CA ASP A 315 15.97 -50.03 8.18
C ASP A 315 16.60 -50.34 9.54
N GLU A 316 16.69 -49.33 10.40
CA GLU A 316 17.22 -49.43 11.76
C GLU A 316 16.43 -50.40 12.64
N VAL A 317 15.09 -50.35 12.56
CA VAL A 317 14.21 -51.27 13.31
C VAL A 317 14.39 -52.72 12.85
N ASP A 318 14.60 -52.97 11.56
CA ASP A 318 14.81 -54.32 11.02
C ASP A 318 16.25 -54.83 11.21
N ALA A 319 17.26 -53.95 11.13
CA ALA A 319 18.65 -54.23 11.55
C ALA A 319 18.75 -54.47 13.07
N GLY A 320 17.85 -53.86 13.85
CA GLY A 320 17.74 -53.98 15.30
C GLY A 320 18.65 -53.04 16.07
N THR A 321 18.92 -51.88 15.48
CA THR A 321 19.61 -50.71 16.05
C THR A 321 18.58 -49.79 16.76
N ASP A 322 18.85 -48.50 16.98
CA ASP A 322 18.02 -47.62 17.84
C ASP A 322 17.89 -46.24 17.15
N PRO A 323 16.76 -45.95 16.44
CA PRO A 323 16.53 -44.74 15.62
C PRO A 323 16.72 -43.36 16.26
N LEU A 324 17.24 -43.29 17.48
CA LEU A 324 17.40 -42.07 18.29
C LEU A 324 18.83 -41.97 18.87
N ASP A 325 19.79 -42.73 18.35
CA ASP A 325 21.21 -42.73 18.73
C ASP A 325 22.09 -43.06 17.51
N GLY A 326 22.37 -42.03 16.70
CA GLY A 326 23.23 -42.02 15.48
C GLY A 326 24.71 -42.34 15.70
N THR A 327 24.96 -43.18 16.70
CA THR A 327 26.20 -43.90 16.96
C THR A 327 26.01 -45.41 17.03
N ASP A 328 24.79 -45.94 16.84
CA ASP A 328 24.44 -47.36 16.78
C ASP A 328 24.08 -47.87 15.36
N THR A 329 24.36 -47.09 14.29
CA THR A 329 24.26 -47.42 12.84
C THR A 329 24.12 -48.92 12.49
N PRO A 330 23.29 -49.29 11.50
CA PRO A 330 23.27 -50.62 10.89
C PRO A 330 24.64 -51.10 10.37
N ALA A 331 24.68 -52.37 9.97
CA ALA A 331 25.79 -52.87 9.18
C ALA A 331 25.50 -52.57 7.70
N ASP A 332 26.52 -52.05 7.03
CA ASP A 332 26.57 -51.67 5.61
C ASP A 332 27.97 -52.06 5.15
N ASN A 333 28.05 -53.04 4.25
CA ASN A 333 29.28 -53.72 3.90
C ASN A 333 29.94 -53.19 2.60
N ASP A 334 29.16 -52.67 1.65
CA ASP A 334 29.65 -52.06 0.41
C ASP A 334 29.88 -50.52 0.54
N GLY A 335 29.06 -49.86 1.35
CA GLY A 335 29.09 -48.42 1.63
C GLY A 335 28.13 -47.55 0.81
N ASP A 336 27.03 -48.10 0.26
CA ASP A 336 26.10 -47.36 -0.59
C ASP A 336 24.99 -46.58 0.15
N GLY A 337 24.67 -46.99 1.39
CA GLY A 337 23.64 -46.39 2.26
C GLY A 337 22.44 -47.29 2.56
N ILE A 338 22.38 -48.50 2.00
CA ILE A 338 21.42 -49.54 2.40
C ILE A 338 22.09 -50.46 3.45
N SER A 339 21.31 -51.14 4.28
CA SER A 339 21.84 -52.02 5.34
C SER A 339 21.84 -53.50 4.95
N ASP A 340 22.80 -54.30 5.49
CA ASP A 340 23.02 -55.76 5.29
C ASP A 340 21.79 -56.68 5.58
N VAL A 341 20.61 -56.13 5.83
CA VAL A 341 19.34 -56.85 6.07
C VAL A 341 18.24 -56.49 5.07
N ASN A 342 18.37 -55.34 4.42
CA ASN A 342 17.42 -54.77 3.48
C ASN A 342 18.03 -54.52 2.09
N ASP A 343 19.35 -54.65 1.95
CA ASP A 343 20.02 -54.85 0.66
C ASP A 343 19.74 -56.28 0.14
N ASP A 344 19.66 -56.40 -1.18
CA ASP A 344 19.56 -57.68 -1.89
C ASP A 344 20.94 -58.13 -2.43
N ASP A 345 21.99 -57.27 -2.44
CA ASP A 345 23.36 -57.49 -2.96
C ASP A 345 24.42 -56.85 -1.99
N ASP A 346 24.58 -57.42 -0.79
CA ASP A 346 25.39 -56.94 0.37
C ASP A 346 26.87 -56.54 0.07
N ASP A 347 27.40 -56.80 -1.13
CA ASP A 347 28.74 -56.35 -1.55
C ASP A 347 28.83 -55.68 -2.93
N ASN A 348 27.67 -55.48 -3.58
CA ASN A 348 27.44 -54.68 -4.78
C ASN A 348 28.31 -55.10 -5.97
N ASP A 349 28.39 -56.41 -6.20
CA ASP A 349 29.15 -57.00 -7.31
C ASP A 349 28.28 -57.37 -8.52
N GLY A 350 26.95 -57.36 -8.34
CA GLY A 350 25.94 -57.67 -9.34
C GLY A 350 25.31 -59.06 -9.21
N ILE A 351 25.46 -59.75 -8.07
CA ILE A 351 24.74 -60.97 -7.72
C ILE A 351 23.99 -60.78 -6.40
N SER A 352 22.69 -61.04 -6.40
CA SER A 352 21.93 -60.99 -5.15
C SER A 352 22.29 -62.11 -4.17
N ASP A 353 22.25 -61.80 -2.87
CA ASP A 353 22.48 -62.67 -1.70
C ASP A 353 21.90 -64.09 -1.83
N ASP A 354 20.64 -64.19 -2.28
CA ASP A 354 19.88 -65.44 -2.38
C ASP A 354 20.37 -66.32 -3.55
N ASP A 355 20.93 -65.71 -4.61
CA ASP A 355 21.62 -66.39 -5.71
C ASP A 355 23.08 -66.72 -5.37
N GLU A 356 23.75 -65.88 -4.58
CA GLU A 356 25.09 -66.13 -4.04
C GLU A 356 25.15 -67.34 -3.08
N ASP A 357 24.26 -67.43 -2.08
CA ASP A 357 24.15 -68.63 -1.23
C ASP A 357 23.71 -69.88 -2.04
N ALA A 358 23.14 -69.68 -3.24
CA ALA A 358 22.79 -70.75 -4.18
C ALA A 358 23.97 -71.23 -5.07
N ILE A 359 24.86 -70.34 -5.52
CA ILE A 359 26.06 -70.68 -6.31
C ILE A 359 27.27 -71.04 -5.42
N GLY A 360 27.34 -70.46 -4.21
CA GLY A 360 28.28 -70.78 -3.15
C GLY A 360 29.48 -69.82 -3.02
N THR A 361 29.29 -68.56 -3.38
CA THR A 361 30.14 -67.40 -3.04
C THR A 361 29.88 -66.95 -1.58
N ASP A 362 30.42 -65.81 -1.14
CA ASP A 362 30.35 -65.33 0.26
C ASP A 362 29.76 -63.91 0.24
N PRO A 363 28.44 -63.71 0.50
CA PRO A 363 27.71 -62.48 0.13
C PRO A 363 28.12 -61.17 0.79
N ASN A 364 29.24 -61.13 1.50
CA ASN A 364 29.76 -59.90 2.10
C ASN A 364 31.21 -59.65 1.61
N ASN A 365 31.58 -60.16 0.44
CA ASN A 365 32.91 -60.08 -0.16
C ASN A 365 32.89 -60.36 -1.69
N SER A 366 32.84 -59.28 -2.48
CA SER A 366 32.79 -59.23 -3.96
C SER A 366 33.82 -60.04 -4.75
N ASP A 367 34.87 -60.57 -4.11
CA ASP A 367 35.91 -61.43 -4.72
C ASP A 367 36.15 -62.63 -3.80
N SER A 368 35.22 -63.59 -3.80
CA SER A 368 35.20 -64.78 -2.92
C SER A 368 36.47 -65.64 -3.02
N ASP A 369 37.12 -65.63 -4.19
CA ASP A 369 38.31 -66.42 -4.51
C ASP A 369 39.63 -65.69 -4.13
N GLY A 370 39.64 -64.35 -4.25
CA GLY A 370 40.78 -63.47 -4.00
C GLY A 370 41.71 -63.30 -5.21
N ASP A 371 41.14 -63.35 -6.41
CA ASP A 371 41.80 -63.32 -7.73
C ASP A 371 41.99 -61.87 -8.24
N GLY A 372 41.02 -60.99 -7.92
CA GLY A 372 40.96 -59.58 -8.32
C GLY A 372 40.04 -59.28 -9.50
N VAL A 373 39.01 -60.10 -9.68
CA VAL A 373 37.81 -59.88 -10.52
C VAL A 373 36.61 -60.19 -9.62
N ASP A 374 35.56 -59.40 -9.72
CA ASP A 374 34.41 -59.52 -8.82
C ASP A 374 33.46 -60.65 -9.29
N ASP A 375 32.80 -61.39 -8.38
CA ASP A 375 32.10 -62.65 -8.69
C ASP A 375 30.92 -62.43 -9.69
N GLY A 376 30.18 -61.33 -9.58
CA GLY A 376 29.15 -60.89 -10.54
C GLY A 376 29.68 -60.58 -11.94
N THR A 377 30.95 -60.18 -12.07
CA THR A 377 31.63 -60.06 -13.36
C THR A 377 31.98 -61.43 -13.97
N GLU A 378 32.03 -62.50 -13.17
CA GLU A 378 32.38 -63.86 -13.62
C GLU A 378 31.18 -64.72 -14.08
N ILE A 379 29.93 -64.21 -14.06
CA ILE A 379 28.73 -65.03 -14.35
C ILE A 379 28.78 -65.70 -15.74
N GLY A 380 29.04 -67.01 -15.69
CA GLY A 380 29.09 -67.93 -16.81
C GLY A 380 29.07 -69.38 -16.30
N ASN A 381 28.92 -70.37 -17.20
CA ASN A 381 28.62 -71.76 -16.85
C ASN A 381 29.71 -72.56 -16.07
N ASP A 382 30.79 -71.92 -15.59
CA ASP A 382 31.74 -72.45 -14.59
C ASP A 382 32.29 -71.26 -13.75
N PRO A 383 31.60 -70.85 -12.66
CA PRO A 383 32.01 -69.73 -11.78
C PRO A 383 33.21 -70.15 -10.91
N SER A 384 34.32 -70.39 -11.61
CA SER A 384 35.66 -70.66 -11.09
C SER A 384 36.76 -70.60 -12.17
N ASN A 385 36.39 -70.35 -13.45
CA ASN A 385 37.30 -70.12 -14.58
C ASN A 385 36.51 -69.70 -15.86
N PRO A 386 36.36 -68.40 -16.19
CA PRO A 386 35.83 -67.98 -17.50
C PRO A 386 36.77 -68.32 -18.68
N THR A 387 36.24 -68.35 -19.91
CA THR A 387 37.00 -68.64 -21.14
C THR A 387 37.08 -67.44 -22.10
N ASP A 388 38.30 -67.25 -22.61
CA ASP A 388 38.72 -66.37 -23.69
C ASP A 388 39.22 -67.31 -24.81
N SER A 389 38.35 -67.56 -25.81
CA SER A 389 38.51 -68.63 -26.80
C SER A 389 39.42 -68.24 -27.96
N ASP A 390 39.52 -66.95 -28.28
CA ASP A 390 40.33 -66.41 -29.38
C ASP A 390 41.71 -65.86 -28.90
N GLY A 391 41.78 -65.43 -27.63
CA GLY A 391 43.00 -65.01 -26.93
C GLY A 391 43.28 -63.51 -26.94
N ASP A 392 42.28 -62.65 -27.17
CA ASP A 392 42.46 -61.19 -27.27
C ASP A 392 42.45 -60.45 -25.92
N GLY A 393 41.82 -61.04 -24.90
CA GLY A 393 41.71 -60.51 -23.53
C GLY A 393 40.33 -60.00 -23.13
N ILE A 394 39.30 -60.19 -23.96
CA ILE A 394 37.88 -60.00 -23.64
C ILE A 394 37.24 -61.40 -23.46
N PRO A 395 36.46 -61.67 -22.39
CA PRO A 395 35.75 -62.94 -22.25
C PRO A 395 34.72 -63.16 -23.37
N ASP A 396 34.50 -64.41 -23.78
CA ASP A 396 33.65 -64.76 -24.95
C ASP A 396 32.21 -64.18 -24.89
N VAL A 397 31.71 -63.85 -23.70
CA VAL A 397 30.38 -63.25 -23.47
C VAL A 397 30.31 -61.75 -23.81
N ASN A 398 31.44 -61.04 -23.78
CA ASN A 398 31.54 -59.59 -23.93
C ASN A 398 32.32 -59.17 -25.20
N ASP A 399 32.65 -60.11 -26.10
CA ASP A 399 33.21 -59.79 -27.43
C ASP A 399 32.10 -59.66 -28.49
N PRO A 400 31.77 -58.44 -28.96
CA PRO A 400 30.79 -58.24 -30.02
C PRO A 400 31.24 -58.74 -31.41
N ASN A 401 32.51 -59.16 -31.55
CA ASN A 401 33.06 -59.81 -32.75
C ASN A 401 33.10 -61.34 -32.62
N ASN A 402 32.48 -61.91 -31.58
CA ASN A 402 32.40 -63.35 -31.40
C ASN A 402 31.56 -63.98 -32.52
N ASP A 403 32.25 -64.44 -33.56
CA ASP A 403 31.80 -65.24 -34.70
C ASP A 403 32.24 -66.69 -34.43
N THR A 404 31.40 -67.43 -33.69
CA THR A 404 31.78 -68.72 -33.09
C THR A 404 32.04 -69.82 -34.14
N ASP A 405 31.45 -69.72 -35.33
CA ASP A 405 31.62 -70.72 -36.39
C ASP A 405 32.40 -70.27 -37.65
N GLN A 406 32.72 -68.97 -37.75
CA GLN A 406 33.52 -68.33 -38.79
C GLN A 406 32.78 -68.25 -40.14
N ASP A 407 31.51 -67.90 -40.04
CA ASP A 407 30.53 -67.64 -41.09
C ASP A 407 30.75 -66.25 -41.72
N GLY A 408 30.89 -65.24 -40.86
CA GLY A 408 30.94 -63.80 -41.17
C GLY A 408 29.87 -62.93 -40.47
N LEU A 409 28.89 -63.52 -39.77
CA LEU A 409 28.06 -62.84 -38.77
C LEU A 409 28.68 -62.97 -37.36
N SER A 410 28.28 -62.12 -36.42
CA SER A 410 28.51 -62.36 -35.00
C SER A 410 27.32 -63.07 -34.38
N ASN A 411 27.57 -63.84 -33.32
CA ASN A 411 26.55 -64.62 -32.61
C ASN A 411 25.32 -63.78 -32.20
N TYR A 412 25.53 -62.49 -31.93
CA TYR A 412 24.48 -61.51 -31.61
C TYR A 412 23.53 -61.30 -32.80
N LEU A 413 24.08 -61.01 -33.99
CA LEU A 413 23.30 -60.80 -35.22
C LEU A 413 22.53 -62.06 -35.62
N GLU A 414 23.16 -63.23 -35.51
CA GLU A 414 22.53 -64.53 -35.78
C GLU A 414 21.31 -64.78 -34.89
N SER A 415 21.43 -64.50 -33.58
CA SER A 415 20.31 -64.61 -32.64
C SER A 415 19.15 -63.67 -32.97
N LEU A 416 19.45 -62.48 -33.50
CA LEU A 416 18.46 -61.45 -33.83
C LEU A 416 17.71 -61.75 -35.14
N ILE A 417 18.40 -62.31 -36.15
CA ILE A 417 17.77 -62.77 -37.41
C ILE A 417 17.14 -64.16 -37.28
N GLY A 418 17.30 -64.84 -36.14
CA GLY A 418 16.71 -66.14 -35.85
C GLY A 418 17.46 -67.33 -36.44
N SER A 419 18.75 -67.16 -36.72
CA SER A 419 19.66 -68.24 -37.12
C SER A 419 20.44 -68.79 -35.90
N GLU A 420 21.14 -69.92 -36.05
CA GLU A 420 21.73 -70.70 -34.95
C GLU A 420 23.24 -70.40 -34.81
N PRO A 421 23.70 -69.66 -33.76
CA PRO A 421 25.08 -69.13 -33.63
C PRO A 421 26.25 -70.13 -33.50
N GLU A 422 26.01 -71.43 -33.72
CA GLU A 422 27.04 -72.47 -33.82
C GLU A 422 27.03 -73.15 -35.20
N SER A 423 26.23 -72.66 -36.17
CA SER A 423 25.93 -73.33 -37.43
C SER A 423 25.76 -72.39 -38.63
N ARG A 424 26.89 -72.13 -39.30
CA ARG A 424 27.23 -71.57 -40.63
C ARG A 424 26.36 -71.91 -41.87
N ASP A 425 25.17 -72.45 -41.66
CA ASP A 425 24.13 -72.93 -42.57
C ASP A 425 23.02 -73.44 -41.63
N SER A 426 22.19 -72.52 -41.13
CA SER A 426 21.28 -72.78 -40.01
C SER A 426 20.08 -73.67 -40.37
N ASP A 427 19.59 -73.57 -41.60
CA ASP A 427 18.44 -74.35 -42.09
C ASP A 427 18.85 -75.61 -42.90
N GLY A 428 20.09 -75.64 -43.41
CA GLY A 428 20.75 -76.80 -44.01
C GLY A 428 20.62 -76.90 -45.55
N ASP A 429 20.52 -75.77 -46.27
CA ASP A 429 20.25 -75.72 -47.71
C ASP A 429 21.48 -75.56 -48.65
N ASP A 430 22.70 -75.52 -48.08
CA ASP A 430 24.01 -75.23 -48.70
C ASP A 430 24.35 -73.72 -48.89
N TYR A 431 23.53 -72.76 -48.41
CA TYR A 431 23.91 -71.34 -48.24
C TYR A 431 24.39 -71.03 -46.82
N ARG A 432 24.87 -69.80 -46.60
CA ARG A 432 25.22 -69.25 -45.28
C ARG A 432 24.20 -68.20 -44.88
N ASP A 433 24.03 -68.04 -43.59
CA ASP A 433 23.09 -67.09 -43.00
C ASP A 433 23.37 -65.63 -43.44
N ASN A 434 24.64 -65.23 -43.62
CA ASN A 434 24.97 -63.92 -44.22
C ASN A 434 24.73 -63.78 -45.74
N GLU A 435 24.52 -64.89 -46.47
CA GLU A 435 24.30 -64.88 -47.92
C GLU A 435 22.80 -64.74 -48.28
N GLU A 436 21.89 -64.63 -47.30
CA GLU A 436 20.43 -64.72 -47.49
C GLU A 436 19.60 -63.44 -47.29
N ILE A 437 20.16 -62.36 -46.72
CA ILE A 437 19.42 -61.19 -46.18
C ILE A 437 18.78 -60.27 -47.28
N GLY A 438 18.80 -60.66 -48.56
CA GLY A 438 18.50 -59.76 -49.69
C GLY A 438 17.08 -59.79 -50.31
N VAL A 439 16.44 -60.96 -50.45
CA VAL A 439 15.08 -61.15 -51.01
C VAL A 439 14.54 -62.49 -50.52
N VAL A 440 13.28 -62.57 -50.06
CA VAL A 440 12.64 -63.87 -49.74
C VAL A 440 12.39 -64.66 -51.03
N LEU A 441 13.36 -65.52 -51.38
CA LEU A 441 13.26 -66.44 -52.50
C LEU A 441 12.15 -67.47 -52.24
N SER A 442 11.31 -67.75 -53.23
CA SER A 442 10.12 -68.58 -53.02
C SER A 442 10.44 -70.09 -52.97
N GLY A 443 11.67 -70.48 -53.32
CA GLY A 443 12.11 -71.86 -53.53
C GLY A 443 11.50 -72.50 -54.79
N ASN A 444 10.90 -71.71 -55.68
CA ASN A 444 10.26 -72.18 -56.89
C ASN A 444 11.03 -71.68 -58.11
N ASP A 445 11.43 -72.62 -58.96
CA ASP A 445 12.00 -72.38 -60.27
C ASP A 445 11.15 -73.21 -61.27
N VAL A 446 10.12 -72.58 -61.83
CA VAL A 446 9.10 -73.23 -62.69
C VAL A 446 9.69 -73.65 -64.03
N ASP A 447 10.70 -72.94 -64.51
CA ASP A 447 11.36 -73.07 -65.82
C ASP A 447 12.58 -74.04 -65.76
N ASN A 448 13.22 -74.14 -64.59
CA ASN A 448 14.48 -74.83 -64.26
C ASN A 448 15.73 -74.21 -64.91
N ASP A 449 15.85 -72.88 -64.91
CA ASP A 449 17.06 -72.18 -65.39
C ASP A 449 18.06 -71.78 -64.28
N GLY A 450 17.61 -71.79 -63.02
CA GLY A 450 18.42 -71.51 -61.83
C GLY A 450 18.19 -70.13 -61.19
N ILE A 451 17.21 -69.36 -61.67
CA ILE A 451 16.71 -68.12 -61.03
C ILE A 451 15.36 -68.45 -60.36
N ASP A 452 15.09 -67.93 -59.16
CA ASP A 452 13.79 -68.12 -58.50
C ASP A 452 12.68 -67.34 -59.23
N ASP A 453 11.46 -67.88 -59.28
CA ASP A 453 10.28 -67.26 -59.88
C ASP A 453 10.00 -65.85 -59.29
N ALA A 454 10.47 -65.55 -58.08
CA ALA A 454 10.39 -64.22 -57.44
C ALA A 454 11.29 -63.17 -58.11
N LEU A 455 12.29 -63.57 -58.91
CA LEU A 455 13.28 -62.72 -59.57
C LEU A 455 13.33 -62.91 -61.10
N ASP A 456 12.88 -64.06 -61.64
CA ASP A 456 12.89 -64.32 -63.09
C ASP A 456 11.98 -63.35 -63.87
N ALA A 457 12.61 -62.54 -64.73
CA ALA A 457 11.91 -61.63 -65.64
C ALA A 457 10.94 -62.36 -66.59
N SER A 458 11.22 -63.62 -66.91
CA SER A 458 10.49 -64.43 -67.88
C SER A 458 9.14 -64.94 -67.35
N GLU A 459 9.08 -65.38 -66.08
CA GLU A 459 7.83 -65.80 -65.41
C GLU A 459 7.05 -64.60 -64.84
N LEU A 460 7.73 -63.57 -64.29
CA LEU A 460 7.09 -62.32 -63.87
C LEU A 460 6.55 -61.49 -65.06
N GLY A 461 7.09 -61.70 -66.26
CA GLY A 461 6.70 -61.01 -67.49
C GLY A 461 7.13 -59.53 -67.54
N MET A 462 8.22 -59.20 -66.85
CA MET A 462 8.75 -57.85 -66.66
C MET A 462 9.85 -57.49 -67.68
N PRO A 463 10.31 -56.23 -67.73
CA PRO A 463 11.48 -55.86 -68.52
C PRO A 463 12.77 -56.51 -67.99
N ASP A 464 13.58 -56.95 -68.94
CA ASP A 464 14.98 -57.37 -68.83
C ASP A 464 15.69 -56.71 -70.02
N GLU A 465 16.17 -55.48 -69.83
CA GLU A 465 16.85 -54.71 -70.88
C GLU A 465 18.35 -55.06 -70.98
N ASN A 466 18.93 -55.63 -69.92
CA ASN A 466 20.34 -56.02 -69.89
C ASN A 466 20.60 -57.42 -70.53
N GLY A 467 19.62 -58.33 -70.44
CA GLY A 467 19.59 -59.68 -71.01
C GLY A 467 20.16 -60.81 -70.14
N ASP A 468 20.18 -60.68 -68.81
CA ASP A 468 20.75 -61.67 -67.88
C ASP A 468 19.74 -62.69 -67.31
N GLY A 469 18.45 -62.35 -67.28
CA GLY A 469 17.35 -63.21 -66.82
C GLY A 469 16.62 -62.70 -65.57
N VAL A 470 17.21 -61.77 -64.80
CA VAL A 470 16.57 -61.14 -63.65
C VAL A 470 15.78 -59.91 -64.10
N ALA A 471 14.67 -59.61 -63.43
CA ALA A 471 13.87 -58.42 -63.76
C ALA A 471 14.59 -57.12 -63.37
N ASP A 472 14.66 -56.13 -64.28
CA ASP A 472 15.45 -54.90 -64.12
C ASP A 472 15.13 -54.09 -62.84
N PHE A 473 13.98 -54.32 -62.20
CA PHE A 473 13.59 -53.60 -60.97
C PHE A 473 14.26 -54.13 -59.68
N ALA A 474 14.88 -55.32 -59.74
CA ALA A 474 15.54 -55.95 -58.60
C ALA A 474 17.04 -55.57 -58.47
N ILE A 475 17.54 -54.64 -59.28
CA ILE A 475 18.94 -54.23 -59.31
C ILE A 475 19.01 -52.70 -59.39
N ILE A 476 19.37 -52.07 -58.28
CA ILE A 476 19.71 -50.64 -58.22
C ILE A 476 21.25 -50.51 -58.23
N ASP A 477 21.73 -49.51 -58.96
CA ASP A 477 23.12 -49.11 -59.19
C ASP A 477 23.10 -47.57 -59.08
N VAL A 478 23.34 -47.05 -57.87
CA VAL A 478 23.07 -45.65 -57.49
C VAL A 478 24.10 -44.69 -58.08
N ASP A 479 25.39 -44.99 -57.99
CA ASP A 479 26.46 -44.12 -58.50
C ASP A 479 26.72 -44.29 -60.02
N GLY A 480 26.34 -45.44 -60.60
CA GLY A 480 26.50 -45.77 -62.01
C GLY A 480 27.89 -46.31 -62.39
N ASP A 481 28.66 -46.83 -61.43
CA ASP A 481 29.95 -47.51 -61.59
C ASP A 481 29.83 -48.81 -62.41
N GLY A 482 28.80 -49.60 -62.10
CA GLY A 482 28.49 -50.88 -62.74
C GLY A 482 28.71 -52.14 -61.91
N GLU A 483 29.02 -52.03 -60.61
CA GLU A 483 28.72 -53.08 -59.61
C GLU A 483 27.39 -52.70 -58.89
N PRO A 484 26.38 -53.61 -58.78
CA PRO A 484 25.12 -53.30 -58.08
C PRO A 484 25.32 -53.05 -56.59
N ASN A 485 24.53 -52.16 -55.98
CA ASN A 485 24.61 -51.79 -54.56
C ASN A 485 24.69 -53.00 -53.60
N LEU A 486 23.90 -54.07 -53.82
CA LEU A 486 23.94 -55.32 -53.03
C LEU A 486 25.31 -56.05 -53.04
N THR A 487 26.24 -55.61 -53.88
CA THR A 487 27.57 -56.20 -54.08
C THR A 487 28.70 -55.16 -54.17
N ASP A 488 28.38 -53.87 -54.08
CA ASP A 488 29.37 -52.83 -53.83
C ASP A 488 29.73 -52.83 -52.34
N THR A 489 30.67 -51.98 -51.96
CA THR A 489 31.09 -51.75 -50.57
C THR A 489 31.23 -50.26 -50.27
N ASP A 490 30.91 -49.36 -51.21
CA ASP A 490 30.88 -47.90 -51.06
C ASP A 490 29.82 -47.42 -52.09
N SER A 491 28.56 -47.79 -51.83
CA SER A 491 27.41 -47.88 -52.75
C SER A 491 27.00 -46.57 -53.46
N ASP A 492 27.43 -45.42 -52.93
CA ASP A 492 27.26 -44.10 -53.57
C ASP A 492 28.60 -43.37 -53.85
N ASN A 493 29.73 -43.99 -53.50
CA ASN A 493 31.11 -43.55 -53.73
C ASN A 493 31.54 -42.29 -52.95
N ASP A 494 30.95 -42.02 -51.78
CA ASP A 494 31.32 -40.90 -50.90
C ASP A 494 32.65 -41.13 -50.15
N GLY A 495 33.01 -42.40 -49.89
CA GLY A 495 34.22 -42.82 -49.18
C GLY A 495 34.01 -43.45 -47.79
N ILE A 496 32.78 -43.73 -47.38
CA ILE A 496 32.40 -44.61 -46.26
C ILE A 496 32.13 -46.03 -46.82
N ASN A 497 31.92 -47.04 -45.97
CA ASN A 497 31.67 -48.42 -46.40
C ASN A 497 30.23 -48.82 -46.08
N ASP A 498 29.51 -49.52 -46.96
CA ASP A 498 28.09 -49.89 -46.76
C ASP A 498 27.80 -50.55 -45.39
N ILE A 499 28.79 -51.24 -44.81
CA ILE A 499 28.68 -51.90 -43.49
C ILE A 499 28.93 -50.96 -42.30
N ASP A 500 29.68 -49.88 -42.53
CA ASP A 500 29.80 -48.71 -41.64
C ASP A 500 28.64 -47.70 -41.89
N GLU A 501 27.82 -47.94 -42.91
CA GLU A 501 26.70 -47.13 -43.42
C GLU A 501 25.34 -47.76 -43.10
N THR A 502 25.22 -48.48 -41.98
CA THR A 502 23.93 -48.90 -41.36
C THR A 502 23.11 -47.71 -40.82
N LEU A 503 23.40 -46.54 -41.37
CA LEU A 503 23.10 -45.18 -40.95
C LEU A 503 23.00 -44.29 -42.21
N ALA A 504 22.30 -44.75 -43.24
CA ALA A 504 22.01 -43.96 -44.44
C ALA A 504 21.27 -42.66 -44.04
N ASP A 505 21.57 -41.55 -44.70
CA ASP A 505 20.91 -40.25 -44.52
C ASP A 505 20.18 -39.93 -45.84
N GLY A 506 18.91 -40.30 -45.90
CA GLY A 506 18.12 -40.38 -47.13
C GLY A 506 17.86 -39.03 -47.82
N ASP A 507 18.01 -37.91 -47.10
CA ASP A 507 17.77 -36.56 -47.61
C ASP A 507 19.01 -35.63 -47.59
N SER A 508 20.10 -36.10 -46.96
CA SER A 508 21.45 -35.52 -46.86
C SER A 508 21.57 -34.29 -45.94
N ASP A 509 20.92 -34.33 -44.78
CA ASP A 509 20.98 -33.25 -43.77
C ASP A 509 22.07 -33.44 -42.69
N GLY A 510 22.52 -34.68 -42.48
CA GLY A 510 23.52 -35.11 -41.51
C GLY A 510 23.05 -36.10 -40.43
N ILE A 511 21.77 -36.52 -40.44
CA ILE A 511 21.19 -37.47 -39.47
C ILE A 511 20.83 -38.82 -40.16
N PRO A 512 21.13 -39.98 -39.54
CA PRO A 512 20.77 -41.28 -40.12
C PRO A 512 19.29 -41.69 -40.02
N ASP A 513 18.76 -42.34 -41.08
CA ASP A 513 17.44 -42.98 -41.25
C ASP A 513 17.01 -43.96 -40.12
N LEU A 514 17.94 -44.47 -39.31
CA LEU A 514 17.62 -45.29 -38.12
C LEU A 514 17.17 -44.43 -36.93
N VAL A 515 17.45 -43.12 -36.99
CA VAL A 515 17.26 -42.10 -35.95
C VAL A 515 16.53 -40.86 -36.52
N ASP A 516 16.08 -40.91 -37.78
CA ASP A 516 15.22 -39.91 -38.43
C ASP A 516 13.81 -40.50 -38.63
N PRO A 517 12.77 -39.98 -37.94
CA PRO A 517 11.42 -40.50 -38.05
C PRO A 517 10.68 -40.07 -39.35
N LEU A 518 11.22 -39.16 -40.17
CA LEU A 518 10.47 -38.53 -41.27
C LEU A 518 10.45 -39.30 -42.60
N ASN A 519 10.00 -40.56 -42.58
CA ASN A 519 9.60 -41.29 -43.80
C ASN A 519 8.07 -41.38 -44.03
N VAL A 520 7.40 -40.23 -43.89
CA VAL A 520 6.09 -39.89 -44.48
C VAL A 520 4.98 -40.95 -44.33
N LEU A 521 4.41 -41.07 -43.12
CA LEU A 521 2.94 -41.14 -42.88
C LEU A 521 2.56 -41.27 -41.38
N GLY A 522 2.65 -40.18 -40.61
CA GLY A 522 2.02 -40.02 -39.29
C GLY A 522 2.85 -40.53 -38.11
N GLY A 523 3.13 -39.66 -37.14
CA GLY A 523 4.10 -39.86 -36.06
C GLY A 523 5.42 -39.17 -36.40
N GLY A 524 5.51 -37.87 -36.11
CA GLY A 524 6.77 -37.13 -36.14
C GLY A 524 7.49 -37.18 -34.79
N ASP A 525 8.47 -36.31 -34.67
CA ASP A 525 9.08 -35.80 -33.44
C ASP A 525 8.97 -34.28 -33.64
N SER A 526 7.97 -33.66 -33.01
CA SER A 526 7.47 -32.33 -33.41
C SER A 526 8.32 -31.17 -32.86
N ASP A 527 8.99 -31.38 -31.74
CA ASP A 527 9.79 -30.41 -30.98
C ASP A 527 11.29 -30.78 -30.95
N GLY A 528 11.65 -32.04 -31.22
CA GLY A 528 13.01 -32.47 -31.58
C GLY A 528 13.81 -33.10 -30.45
N ASP A 529 13.16 -33.87 -29.59
CA ASP A 529 13.68 -34.35 -28.31
C ASP A 529 14.09 -35.84 -28.29
N PHE A 530 13.79 -36.58 -29.37
CA PHE A 530 13.97 -38.03 -29.58
C PHE A 530 12.90 -38.97 -29.01
N ILE A 531 11.77 -38.47 -28.50
CA ILE A 531 10.56 -39.25 -28.21
C ILE A 531 9.58 -39.13 -29.42
N PRO A 532 8.91 -40.20 -29.86
CA PRO A 532 7.93 -40.11 -30.94
C PRO A 532 6.63 -39.40 -30.50
N ASP A 533 6.02 -38.59 -31.37
CA ASP A 533 4.67 -37.99 -31.18
C ASP A 533 3.61 -39.04 -30.76
N ALA A 534 3.83 -40.31 -31.12
CA ALA A 534 2.95 -41.45 -30.83
C ALA A 534 3.14 -42.08 -29.43
N LEU A 535 4.21 -41.74 -28.71
CA LEU A 535 4.36 -42.04 -27.28
C LEU A 535 3.88 -40.87 -26.41
N GLU A 536 4.09 -39.63 -26.85
CA GLU A 536 3.68 -38.44 -26.10
C GLU A 536 2.21 -38.06 -26.29
N CYS A 537 1.63 -38.40 -27.45
CA CYS A 537 0.27 -38.01 -27.81
C CYS A 537 0.00 -36.49 -27.63
N CYS A 538 0.75 -35.68 -28.39
CA CYS A 538 0.62 -34.22 -28.57
C CYS A 538 1.51 -33.32 -27.68
N HIS A 539 2.77 -33.10 -28.10
CA HIS A 539 3.69 -32.02 -27.66
C HIS A 539 4.10 -32.00 -26.17
N ASP A 540 5.39 -31.81 -25.94
CA ASP A 540 5.94 -31.35 -24.66
C ASP A 540 6.61 -29.97 -24.86
N THR A 541 5.97 -28.92 -24.34
CA THR A 541 6.43 -27.52 -24.51
C THR A 541 7.67 -27.20 -23.67
N ASP A 542 7.99 -28.00 -22.63
CA ASP A 542 9.11 -27.74 -21.72
C ASP A 542 10.22 -28.81 -21.69
N LEU A 543 9.99 -29.95 -22.36
CA LEU A 543 10.90 -31.07 -22.63
C LEU A 543 11.33 -31.80 -21.35
N ASN A 544 10.35 -32.16 -20.52
CA ASN A 544 10.53 -32.93 -19.29
C ASN A 544 10.09 -34.41 -19.41
N GLY A 545 9.42 -34.79 -20.49
CA GLY A 545 8.92 -36.14 -20.76
C GLY A 545 7.50 -36.39 -20.25
N GLN A 546 6.75 -35.34 -19.91
CA GLN A 546 5.31 -35.39 -19.65
C GLN A 546 4.59 -34.50 -20.67
N PRO A 547 3.57 -35.01 -21.38
CA PRO A 547 2.83 -34.24 -22.38
C PRO A 547 2.18 -32.99 -21.79
N ASP A 548 2.02 -31.94 -22.61
CA ASP A 548 1.38 -30.68 -22.22
C ASP A 548 0.01 -30.90 -21.52
N TYR A 549 -0.80 -31.88 -21.96
CA TYR A 549 -2.12 -32.16 -21.37
C TYR A 549 -2.12 -32.80 -19.96
N MET A 550 -0.94 -33.08 -19.41
CA MET A 550 -0.75 -33.58 -18.03
C MET A 550 0.00 -32.58 -17.13
N GLN A 551 0.26 -31.36 -17.61
CA GLN A 551 0.88 -30.29 -16.81
C GLN A 551 -0.19 -29.50 -16.02
N ASP A 552 0.26 -28.61 -15.13
CA ASP A 552 -0.64 -27.83 -14.25
C ASP A 552 -1.40 -26.68 -14.97
N ASP A 553 -0.89 -26.15 -16.10
CA ASP A 553 -1.31 -24.91 -16.80
C ASP A 553 -0.32 -24.60 -17.95
N SER A 554 -0.53 -25.19 -19.13
CA SER A 554 0.43 -25.18 -20.26
C SER A 554 0.43 -23.90 -21.07
N ASP A 555 -0.72 -23.25 -21.24
CA ASP A 555 -0.85 -22.03 -22.04
C ASP A 555 -0.91 -20.72 -21.22
N ASN A 556 -1.03 -20.85 -19.90
CA ASN A 556 -0.98 -19.79 -18.87
C ASN A 556 -2.28 -18.96 -18.75
N ASP A 557 -3.44 -19.58 -19.00
CA ASP A 557 -4.77 -19.00 -18.77
C ASP A 557 -5.33 -19.20 -17.34
N ARG A 558 -4.76 -20.14 -16.55
CA ARG A 558 -5.16 -20.58 -15.19
C ARG A 558 -6.28 -21.61 -15.08
N ILE A 559 -6.65 -22.29 -16.15
CA ILE A 559 -7.29 -23.60 -16.06
C ILE A 559 -6.17 -24.66 -15.95
N ASP A 560 -6.52 -25.86 -15.53
CA ASP A 560 -5.59 -26.98 -15.31
C ASP A 560 -5.77 -27.95 -16.48
N ASP A 561 -4.68 -28.23 -17.20
CA ASP A 561 -4.67 -28.90 -18.51
C ASP A 561 -5.41 -30.25 -18.48
N ILE A 562 -5.39 -30.92 -17.32
CA ILE A 562 -6.07 -32.20 -17.08
C ILE A 562 -7.59 -32.05 -17.27
N PHE A 563 -8.18 -30.93 -16.85
CA PHE A 563 -9.62 -30.66 -17.01
C PHE A 563 -9.98 -30.28 -18.45
N GLU A 564 -9.12 -29.56 -19.15
CA GLU A 564 -9.34 -29.12 -20.55
C GLU A 564 -9.09 -30.24 -21.56
N ALA A 565 -8.16 -31.14 -21.26
CA ALA A 565 -8.02 -32.41 -21.97
C ALA A 565 -9.20 -33.38 -21.71
N GLY A 566 -10.06 -33.07 -20.72
CA GLY A 566 -11.26 -33.83 -20.38
C GLY A 566 -11.04 -35.06 -19.51
N ILE A 567 -9.88 -35.16 -18.83
CA ILE A 567 -9.50 -36.32 -18.03
C ILE A 567 -10.35 -36.40 -16.75
N SER A 568 -10.81 -37.60 -16.38
CA SER A 568 -11.89 -37.75 -15.39
C SER A 568 -11.42 -37.96 -13.95
N GLY A 569 -10.14 -38.24 -13.74
CA GLY A 569 -9.56 -38.62 -12.45
C GLY A 569 -10.06 -39.98 -11.94
N THR A 570 -10.56 -40.84 -12.83
CA THR A 570 -11.15 -42.14 -12.49
C THR A 570 -10.36 -43.25 -13.16
N ASP A 571 -9.70 -44.08 -12.36
CA ASP A 571 -9.00 -45.29 -12.76
C ASP A 571 -9.68 -46.48 -12.04
N THR A 572 -10.38 -47.34 -12.79
CA THR A 572 -11.26 -48.38 -12.24
C THR A 572 -10.53 -49.65 -11.78
N ASP A 573 -9.38 -49.99 -12.38
CA ASP A 573 -8.61 -51.20 -12.03
C ASP A 573 -7.21 -50.94 -11.43
N LEU A 574 -6.78 -49.68 -11.43
CA LEU A 574 -5.54 -49.15 -10.85
C LEU A 574 -4.28 -49.53 -11.64
N ASP A 575 -4.38 -49.51 -12.98
CA ASP A 575 -3.25 -49.76 -13.89
C ASP A 575 -2.43 -48.49 -14.24
N GLY A 576 -3.00 -47.30 -13.99
CA GLY A 576 -2.37 -46.00 -14.24
C GLY A 576 -2.93 -45.21 -15.42
N TYR A 577 -3.88 -45.75 -16.17
CA TYR A 577 -4.63 -45.02 -17.20
C TYR A 577 -6.01 -44.58 -16.69
N ASP A 578 -6.48 -43.39 -17.12
CA ASP A 578 -7.84 -42.93 -16.79
C ASP A 578 -8.87 -43.68 -17.65
N ASP A 579 -10.01 -44.04 -17.04
CA ASP A 579 -11.17 -44.69 -17.66
C ASP A 579 -11.61 -44.01 -18.98
N ILE A 580 -11.27 -42.73 -19.22
CA ILE A 580 -11.62 -42.04 -20.47
C ILE A 580 -10.74 -42.44 -21.67
N TYR A 581 -9.47 -42.82 -21.46
CA TYR A 581 -8.50 -43.16 -22.52
C TYR A 581 -7.87 -44.54 -22.38
N ASP A 582 -8.00 -45.22 -21.25
CA ASP A 582 -7.75 -46.66 -21.13
C ASP A 582 -8.64 -47.45 -22.11
N ALA A 583 -8.07 -48.43 -22.80
CA ALA A 583 -8.77 -49.32 -23.69
C ALA A 583 -9.55 -50.47 -22.96
N ASP A 584 -9.12 -50.92 -21.78
CA ASP A 584 -9.62 -52.12 -21.06
C ASP A 584 -9.85 -51.89 -19.55
N ILE A 585 -10.68 -50.87 -19.22
CA ILE A 585 -11.19 -50.31 -17.92
C ILE A 585 -11.32 -51.26 -16.69
N ASN A 586 -11.19 -52.57 -16.85
CA ASN A 586 -11.37 -53.55 -15.78
C ASN A 586 -10.40 -54.75 -15.78
N ASP A 587 -9.25 -54.65 -16.46
CA ASP A 587 -8.19 -55.68 -16.60
C ASP A 587 -8.77 -57.10 -16.82
N ASP A 588 -9.74 -57.19 -17.73
CA ASP A 588 -10.41 -58.44 -18.14
C ASP A 588 -9.65 -59.11 -19.31
N GLY A 589 -8.76 -58.36 -19.97
CA GLY A 589 -8.02 -58.73 -21.17
C GLY A 589 -8.87 -58.60 -22.44
N VAL A 590 -9.86 -57.70 -22.43
CA VAL A 590 -10.85 -57.48 -23.49
C VAL A 590 -11.24 -56.01 -23.57
N VAL A 591 -10.42 -55.24 -24.29
CA VAL A 591 -10.71 -53.88 -24.81
C VAL A 591 -12.20 -53.62 -24.96
N ASP A 592 -12.75 -52.78 -24.07
CA ASP A 592 -14.16 -52.41 -24.04
C ASP A 592 -14.42 -50.88 -24.11
N ASN A 593 -13.37 -50.07 -24.10
CA ASN A 593 -13.39 -48.61 -24.29
C ASN A 593 -12.56 -48.13 -25.50
N GLY A 594 -12.98 -48.53 -26.70
CA GLY A 594 -12.39 -48.03 -27.96
C GLY A 594 -11.76 -49.13 -28.84
N PRO A 595 -11.04 -48.76 -29.91
CA PRO A 595 -10.05 -49.61 -30.54
C PRO A 595 -8.66 -49.40 -29.93
N ASP A 596 -7.97 -50.50 -29.69
CA ASP A 596 -6.54 -50.57 -29.40
C ASP A 596 -5.94 -51.55 -30.43
N ALA A 597 -5.23 -51.02 -31.43
CA ALA A 597 -4.75 -51.77 -32.60
C ALA A 597 -3.23 -52.00 -32.58
N ASN A 598 -2.50 -51.19 -31.82
CA ASN A 598 -1.09 -51.31 -31.44
C ASN A 598 -0.88 -52.27 -30.24
N ALA A 599 -1.91 -52.48 -29.41
CA ALA A 599 -1.91 -53.31 -28.19
C ALA A 599 -1.04 -52.75 -27.05
N ASP A 600 -1.11 -51.43 -26.83
CA ASP A 600 -0.38 -50.74 -25.76
C ASP A 600 -1.22 -50.40 -24.51
N GLY A 601 -2.54 -50.61 -24.55
CA GLY A 601 -3.46 -50.33 -23.44
C GLY A 601 -4.24 -49.04 -23.59
N ILE A 602 -3.91 -48.19 -24.57
CA ILE A 602 -4.56 -46.89 -24.78
C ILE A 602 -5.53 -46.95 -25.98
N ASN A 603 -6.61 -46.18 -25.89
CA ASN A 603 -7.62 -46.06 -26.93
C ASN A 603 -7.12 -45.21 -28.13
N ASP A 604 -6.84 -45.85 -29.28
CA ASP A 604 -6.39 -45.23 -30.55
C ASP A 604 -7.35 -44.12 -31.07
N ASP A 605 -8.63 -44.15 -30.69
CA ASP A 605 -9.64 -43.15 -31.11
C ASP A 605 -9.76 -41.98 -30.10
N TRP A 606 -8.99 -41.95 -29.00
CA TRP A 606 -8.98 -40.83 -28.04
C TRP A 606 -8.23 -39.62 -28.61
N LEU A 607 -8.77 -38.43 -28.31
CA LEU A 607 -8.21 -37.13 -28.64
C LEU A 607 -8.59 -36.18 -27.50
N PRO A 608 -7.70 -35.25 -27.10
CA PRO A 608 -8.07 -34.14 -26.22
C PRO A 608 -9.20 -33.28 -26.79
N ILE A 609 -9.84 -32.46 -25.95
CA ILE A 609 -10.96 -31.61 -26.38
C ILE A 609 -10.44 -30.45 -27.25
N ASP A 610 -11.22 -30.10 -28.28
CA ASP A 610 -11.02 -29.02 -29.26
C ASP A 610 -12.41 -28.39 -29.48
N SER A 611 -12.65 -27.29 -28.78
CA SER A 611 -13.97 -26.68 -28.53
C SER A 611 -14.54 -25.96 -29.75
N ASP A 612 -13.75 -25.13 -30.43
CA ASP A 612 -14.17 -24.40 -31.64
C ASP A 612 -13.96 -25.21 -32.94
N GLY A 613 -13.12 -26.25 -32.92
CA GLY A 613 -12.78 -27.10 -34.06
C GLY A 613 -11.73 -26.51 -35.02
N ASP A 614 -10.90 -25.58 -34.56
CA ASP A 614 -9.76 -24.97 -35.28
C ASP A 614 -8.59 -25.95 -35.45
N GLY A 615 -8.39 -26.84 -34.48
CA GLY A 615 -7.33 -27.84 -34.43
C GLY A 615 -6.17 -27.52 -33.48
N LEU A 616 -6.33 -26.51 -32.62
CA LEU A 616 -5.66 -26.41 -31.32
C LEU A 616 -6.57 -27.06 -30.26
N PRO A 617 -6.06 -27.96 -29.40
CA PRO A 617 -6.82 -28.42 -28.23
C PRO A 617 -7.00 -27.32 -27.17
N ASP A 618 -8.05 -27.45 -26.36
CA ASP A 618 -8.47 -26.46 -25.35
C ASP A 618 -7.32 -26.05 -24.40
N TYR A 619 -6.61 -27.04 -23.82
CA TYR A 619 -5.42 -26.86 -22.94
C TYR A 619 -4.21 -26.17 -23.61
N ARG A 620 -4.36 -25.69 -24.85
CA ARG A 620 -3.35 -24.98 -25.64
C ARG A 620 -3.92 -23.77 -26.39
N ASP A 621 -5.18 -23.40 -26.19
CA ASP A 621 -5.82 -22.24 -26.82
C ASP A 621 -6.53 -21.31 -25.83
N THR A 622 -5.82 -20.24 -25.47
CA THR A 622 -6.24 -19.07 -24.66
C THR A 622 -7.56 -18.34 -25.03
N ASP A 623 -8.33 -18.83 -26.00
CA ASP A 623 -9.69 -18.39 -26.42
C ASP A 623 -10.41 -19.62 -27.03
N SER A 624 -10.61 -20.68 -26.22
CA SER A 624 -10.95 -22.05 -26.64
C SER A 624 -12.27 -22.19 -27.43
N ASP A 625 -13.26 -21.31 -27.20
CA ASP A 625 -14.48 -21.24 -28.03
C ASP A 625 -14.44 -20.16 -29.13
N ASN A 626 -13.33 -19.39 -29.17
CA ASN A 626 -12.93 -18.41 -30.18
C ASN A 626 -13.96 -17.28 -30.38
N ASP A 627 -14.71 -16.93 -29.32
CA ASP A 627 -15.69 -15.84 -29.33
C ASP A 627 -15.05 -14.44 -29.16
N GLY A 628 -13.81 -14.39 -28.65
CA GLY A 628 -13.05 -13.16 -28.41
C GLY A 628 -12.97 -12.75 -26.93
N VAL A 629 -13.35 -13.64 -26.02
CA VAL A 629 -13.08 -13.59 -24.57
C VAL A 629 -12.07 -14.71 -24.27
N THR A 630 -10.99 -14.40 -23.57
CA THR A 630 -9.96 -15.39 -23.23
C THR A 630 -10.39 -16.25 -22.05
N ASP A 631 -10.00 -17.52 -22.01
CA ASP A 631 -10.38 -18.48 -20.97
C ASP A 631 -9.98 -18.03 -19.55
N GLU A 632 -8.90 -17.23 -19.38
CA GLU A 632 -8.56 -16.55 -18.10
C GLU A 632 -9.71 -15.71 -17.51
N VAL A 633 -10.62 -15.21 -18.36
CA VAL A 633 -11.81 -14.43 -17.97
C VAL A 633 -13.00 -15.34 -17.66
N GLU A 634 -12.99 -16.57 -18.15
CA GLU A 634 -14.05 -17.58 -18.03
C GLU A 634 -13.77 -18.63 -16.94
N SER A 635 -12.49 -18.81 -16.56
CA SER A 635 -11.98 -19.77 -15.56
C SER A 635 -12.56 -19.60 -14.15
N GLY A 636 -13.27 -18.50 -13.88
CA GLY A 636 -14.16 -18.38 -12.72
C GLY A 636 -15.37 -19.33 -12.73
N TYR A 637 -15.67 -19.98 -13.86
CA TYR A 637 -16.89 -20.78 -14.07
C TYR A 637 -16.72 -22.08 -14.88
N GLY A 638 -15.54 -22.35 -15.45
CA GLY A 638 -15.18 -23.64 -16.10
C GLY A 638 -15.37 -23.69 -17.63
N ALA A 639 -14.56 -24.51 -18.30
CA ALA A 639 -14.21 -24.50 -19.73
C ALA A 639 -15.33 -24.70 -20.79
N TYR A 640 -16.61 -24.70 -20.43
CA TYR A 640 -17.70 -24.80 -21.42
C TYR A 640 -18.84 -23.80 -21.13
N PRO A 641 -18.61 -22.49 -21.30
CA PRO A 641 -19.64 -21.50 -21.03
C PRO A 641 -20.89 -21.77 -21.88
N ASN A 642 -20.72 -22.02 -23.18
CA ASN A 642 -21.80 -21.93 -24.17
C ASN A 642 -22.41 -23.28 -24.61
N GLN A 643 -22.11 -24.38 -23.90
CA GLN A 643 -22.66 -25.71 -24.19
C GLN A 643 -24.16 -25.79 -23.84
N ASP A 644 -24.98 -26.36 -24.74
CA ASP A 644 -26.45 -26.54 -24.62
C ASP A 644 -26.76 -28.01 -24.97
N SER A 645 -26.75 -28.88 -23.96
CA SER A 645 -26.82 -30.36 -24.11
C SER A 645 -28.20 -30.86 -24.55
N ASP A 646 -29.25 -30.10 -24.25
CA ASP A 646 -30.65 -30.41 -24.54
C ASP A 646 -31.09 -29.85 -25.93
N GLY A 647 -30.49 -28.72 -26.32
CA GLY A 647 -30.62 -28.08 -27.64
C GLY A 647 -31.79 -27.11 -27.75
N ASP A 648 -32.21 -26.46 -26.65
CA ASP A 648 -33.34 -25.54 -26.62
C ASP A 648 -32.97 -24.05 -26.72
N GLY A 649 -31.68 -23.72 -26.60
CA GLY A 649 -31.13 -22.36 -26.68
C GLY A 649 -30.76 -21.72 -25.33
N ILE A 650 -30.74 -22.50 -24.25
CA ILE A 650 -30.26 -22.11 -22.92
C ILE A 650 -29.01 -22.96 -22.59
N PRO A 651 -27.84 -22.35 -22.34
CA PRO A 651 -26.64 -23.12 -21.98
C PRO A 651 -26.79 -23.87 -20.65
N ASP A 652 -26.13 -25.03 -20.53
CA ASP A 652 -26.19 -25.96 -19.40
C ASP A 652 -25.69 -25.36 -18.07
N ARG A 653 -24.92 -24.25 -18.13
CA ARG A 653 -24.55 -23.43 -16.95
C ARG A 653 -25.77 -22.81 -16.21
N ILE A 654 -26.99 -23.11 -16.68
CA ILE A 654 -28.25 -22.39 -16.38
C ILE A 654 -29.42 -23.37 -16.26
N ASP A 655 -29.54 -24.38 -17.14
CA ASP A 655 -30.50 -25.49 -16.96
C ASP A 655 -29.81 -26.72 -16.35
N VAL A 656 -30.13 -26.99 -15.09
CA VAL A 656 -29.48 -28.04 -14.29
C VAL A 656 -30.14 -29.44 -14.43
N VAL A 657 -31.06 -29.67 -15.40
CA VAL A 657 -31.95 -30.86 -15.39
C VAL A 657 -31.94 -31.70 -16.69
N SER A 658 -30.87 -32.46 -16.89
CA SER A 658 -30.60 -33.36 -18.03
C SER A 658 -31.49 -34.63 -18.19
N GLU A 659 -32.83 -34.54 -18.03
CA GLU A 659 -33.77 -35.66 -18.24
C GLU A 659 -34.40 -35.66 -19.65
N PRO A 660 -33.91 -36.50 -20.61
CA PRO A 660 -34.25 -36.37 -22.02
C PRO A 660 -35.69 -36.76 -22.34
N GLY A 661 -36.54 -35.75 -22.60
CA GLY A 661 -37.84 -35.94 -23.25
C GLY A 661 -39.00 -35.07 -22.76
N LEU A 662 -38.77 -34.10 -21.88
CA LEU A 662 -39.78 -33.12 -21.46
C LEU A 662 -39.68 -31.85 -22.32
N ALA A 663 -40.32 -31.86 -23.48
CA ALA A 663 -40.43 -30.67 -24.33
C ALA A 663 -41.26 -29.57 -23.63
N GLY A 664 -40.58 -28.65 -22.95
CA GLY A 664 -41.18 -27.53 -22.22
C GLY A 664 -40.24 -26.44 -21.69
N GLY A 665 -38.91 -26.60 -21.78
CA GLY A 665 -37.98 -25.86 -20.92
C GLY A 665 -38.11 -26.31 -19.46
N GLY A 666 -37.16 -25.90 -18.62
CA GLY A 666 -37.26 -26.04 -17.17
C GLY A 666 -38.37 -25.17 -16.54
N ASP A 667 -38.23 -24.97 -15.24
CA ASP A 667 -38.98 -24.05 -14.37
C ASP A 667 -37.94 -23.68 -13.30
N SER A 668 -36.91 -22.96 -13.74
CA SER A 668 -35.58 -22.93 -13.11
C SER A 668 -35.56 -22.13 -11.81
N ASP A 669 -36.44 -21.14 -11.66
CA ASP A 669 -36.71 -20.42 -10.40
C ASP A 669 -37.89 -21.03 -9.60
N ALA A 670 -38.58 -22.02 -10.18
CA ALA A 670 -39.74 -22.72 -9.64
C ALA A 670 -41.01 -21.87 -9.37
N ASP A 671 -41.18 -20.74 -10.07
CA ASP A 671 -42.38 -19.88 -10.00
C ASP A 671 -43.66 -20.59 -10.51
N GLY A 672 -43.51 -21.56 -11.43
CA GLY A 672 -44.60 -22.35 -12.01
C GLY A 672 -45.11 -21.90 -13.38
N ILE A 673 -44.44 -20.92 -14.00
CA ILE A 673 -44.31 -20.76 -15.45
C ILE A 673 -43.16 -21.69 -15.90
N THR A 674 -42.98 -21.95 -17.20
CA THR A 674 -41.83 -22.74 -17.68
C THR A 674 -40.85 -21.83 -18.39
N ASP A 675 -39.56 -22.13 -18.32
CA ASP A 675 -38.48 -21.30 -18.89
C ASP A 675 -38.70 -21.03 -20.39
N ALA A 676 -39.34 -21.94 -21.14
CA ALA A 676 -39.67 -21.71 -22.56
C ALA A 676 -40.97 -20.90 -22.81
N ASP A 677 -41.82 -20.69 -21.79
CA ASP A 677 -42.98 -19.77 -21.81
C ASP A 677 -42.57 -18.37 -21.29
N GLU A 678 -41.54 -18.27 -20.43
CA GLU A 678 -40.88 -17.01 -20.03
C GLU A 678 -39.92 -16.51 -21.09
N CYS A 679 -39.07 -17.40 -21.59
CA CYS A 679 -38.06 -17.18 -22.63
C CYS A 679 -38.29 -18.07 -23.86
N PRO A 680 -39.19 -17.68 -24.80
CA PRO A 680 -39.36 -18.38 -26.06
C PRO A 680 -38.15 -18.38 -27.02
N THR A 681 -36.96 -17.93 -26.58
CA THR A 681 -35.80 -17.59 -27.43
C THR A 681 -34.38 -17.75 -26.82
N GLY A 682 -34.18 -18.22 -25.59
CA GLY A 682 -32.83 -18.47 -25.01
C GLY A 682 -32.27 -17.39 -24.05
N TYR A 683 -31.13 -17.70 -23.41
CA TYR A 683 -30.56 -17.09 -22.18
C TYR A 683 -29.02 -16.87 -22.37
N PRO A 684 -28.22 -16.12 -21.55
CA PRO A 684 -28.54 -15.32 -20.36
C PRO A 684 -28.66 -13.82 -20.60
N TYR A 685 -29.19 -13.04 -19.66
CA TYR A 685 -30.02 -13.38 -18.48
C TYR A 685 -31.48 -12.99 -18.80
N CYS A 686 -32.48 -13.41 -18.02
CA CYS A 686 -33.90 -13.10 -18.33
C CYS A 686 -34.79 -12.68 -17.13
N ALA A 687 -34.25 -12.57 -15.91
CA ALA A 687 -34.93 -11.89 -14.82
C ALA A 687 -34.94 -10.38 -15.04
N ASP A 688 -36.13 -9.79 -14.91
CA ASP A 688 -36.51 -8.41 -15.22
C ASP A 688 -36.99 -7.78 -13.91
N THR A 689 -36.05 -7.35 -13.06
CA THR A 689 -36.29 -7.09 -11.64
C THR A 689 -37.22 -5.90 -11.37
N ASP A 690 -37.30 -4.93 -12.28
CA ASP A 690 -38.27 -3.83 -12.24
C ASP A 690 -39.58 -4.12 -13.01
N GLY A 691 -39.57 -5.09 -13.93
CA GLY A 691 -40.72 -5.49 -14.74
C GLY A 691 -40.93 -4.66 -16.02
N ASP A 692 -39.90 -3.97 -16.50
CA ASP A 692 -39.90 -3.15 -17.73
C ASP A 692 -39.85 -4.00 -19.02
N GLY A 693 -39.29 -5.20 -18.92
CA GLY A 693 -39.05 -6.16 -20.00
C GLY A 693 -37.58 -6.29 -20.41
N THR A 694 -36.64 -5.77 -19.62
CA THR A 694 -35.19 -5.76 -19.88
C THR A 694 -34.49 -6.50 -18.75
N PRO A 695 -33.74 -7.58 -19.04
CA PRO A 695 -33.17 -8.36 -17.94
C PRO A 695 -31.89 -7.76 -17.36
N ASP A 696 -31.71 -7.97 -16.05
CA ASP A 696 -30.82 -7.20 -15.17
C ASP A 696 -29.35 -7.07 -15.64
N TYR A 697 -28.81 -8.08 -16.30
CA TYR A 697 -27.44 -8.11 -16.83
C TYR A 697 -27.11 -7.19 -18.00
N MET A 698 -28.13 -6.75 -18.74
CA MET A 698 -27.92 -5.78 -19.82
C MET A 698 -27.86 -4.35 -19.29
N ASP A 699 -28.14 -4.17 -18.00
CA ASP A 699 -28.02 -2.88 -17.33
C ASP A 699 -26.57 -2.58 -16.94
N ASN A 700 -26.10 -1.40 -17.35
CA ASN A 700 -24.70 -0.98 -17.21
C ASN A 700 -24.68 0.57 -17.13
N VAL A 701 -24.28 1.08 -15.96
CA VAL A 701 -24.33 2.47 -15.44
C VAL A 701 -25.72 3.05 -15.14
N ASP A 702 -26.02 3.11 -13.84
CA ASP A 702 -26.57 4.25 -13.09
C ASP A 702 -27.21 5.38 -13.92
N GLU A 703 -28.54 5.34 -14.06
CA GLU A 703 -29.47 6.50 -14.04
C GLU A 703 -30.95 6.02 -14.23
N SER A 704 -31.48 5.12 -13.38
CA SER A 704 -32.95 5.03 -13.12
C SER A 704 -33.33 4.05 -12.01
N ILE A 705 -33.26 4.48 -10.75
CA ILE A 705 -34.26 4.05 -9.77
C ILE A 705 -35.53 4.83 -10.11
N ASP A 706 -36.51 4.19 -10.74
CA ASP A 706 -37.97 4.40 -10.54
C ASP A 706 -38.81 3.67 -11.63
N GLN A 707 -40.05 3.31 -11.28
CA GLN A 707 -41.11 2.66 -12.08
C GLN A 707 -41.20 1.12 -12.04
N ALA A 708 -40.58 0.47 -11.06
CA ALA A 708 -41.12 -0.81 -10.58
C ALA A 708 -42.56 -0.59 -10.04
N PRO A 709 -43.55 -1.47 -10.29
CA PRO A 709 -44.95 -1.22 -9.95
C PRO A 709 -45.27 -1.40 -8.44
N GLY A 710 -44.70 -0.53 -7.61
CA GLY A 710 -44.81 -0.51 -6.13
C GLY A 710 -44.71 0.89 -5.55
N ASN A 711 -43.55 1.55 -5.72
CA ASN A 711 -43.27 2.94 -5.33
C ASN A 711 -42.89 3.74 -6.58
N PRO A 712 -43.67 4.77 -6.95
CA PRO A 712 -43.24 5.78 -7.92
C PRO A 712 -42.44 6.89 -7.22
N ASP A 713 -41.47 7.48 -7.90
CA ASP A 713 -41.04 8.87 -7.73
C ASP A 713 -41.91 9.71 -8.68
N THR A 714 -42.79 10.54 -8.15
CA THR A 714 -43.82 11.23 -8.96
C THR A 714 -43.32 12.51 -9.63
N ASP A 715 -42.19 13.10 -9.20
CA ASP A 715 -41.67 14.36 -9.74
C ASP A 715 -40.22 14.34 -10.24
N GLY A 716 -39.44 13.32 -9.88
CA GLY A 716 -38.17 12.93 -10.49
C GLY A 716 -36.96 13.60 -9.84
N ASP A 717 -36.90 13.59 -8.51
CA ASP A 717 -35.96 14.39 -7.71
C ASP A 717 -34.91 13.57 -6.94
N GLY A 718 -35.09 12.26 -6.85
CA GLY A 718 -34.21 11.33 -6.14
C GLY A 718 -34.87 10.59 -4.97
N LEU A 719 -36.05 11.01 -4.51
CA LEU A 719 -36.82 10.34 -3.45
C LEU A 719 -38.10 9.69 -4.01
N THR A 720 -38.50 8.54 -3.47
CA THR A 720 -39.79 7.93 -3.84
C THR A 720 -40.98 8.51 -3.04
N ASP A 721 -42.20 8.39 -3.58
CA ASP A 721 -43.49 8.77 -2.94
C ASP A 721 -43.64 8.23 -1.49
N GLU A 722 -42.92 7.17 -1.11
CA GLU A 722 -42.92 6.58 0.24
C GLU A 722 -41.84 7.18 1.14
N GLU A 723 -40.63 7.43 0.63
CA GLU A 723 -39.54 8.10 1.36
C GLU A 723 -39.90 9.56 1.64
N GLU A 724 -40.44 10.27 0.65
CA GLU A 724 -40.99 11.61 0.81
C GLU A 724 -42.15 11.66 1.82
N ALA A 725 -42.96 10.59 1.90
CA ALA A 725 -44.04 10.52 2.87
C ALA A 725 -43.55 10.30 4.32
N ASP A 726 -42.40 9.68 4.50
CA ASP A 726 -41.74 9.49 5.79
C ASP A 726 -40.89 10.72 6.19
N LEU A 727 -40.21 11.38 5.25
CA LEU A 727 -39.51 12.67 5.43
C LEU A 727 -40.49 13.84 5.62
N GLY A 728 -41.66 13.78 4.96
CA GLY A 728 -42.74 14.75 5.06
C GLY A 728 -42.75 15.84 3.97
N THR A 729 -42.05 15.62 2.86
CA THR A 729 -42.02 16.47 1.65
C THR A 729 -43.31 16.31 0.80
N ASP A 730 -43.43 16.96 -0.38
CA ASP A 730 -44.62 16.84 -1.27
C ASP A 730 -44.29 16.07 -2.56
N PRO A 731 -44.75 14.79 -2.71
CA PRO A 731 -44.55 13.89 -3.86
C PRO A 731 -45.11 14.32 -5.22
N ASN A 732 -45.06 15.61 -5.52
CA ASN A 732 -45.42 16.24 -6.79
C ASN A 732 -44.59 17.53 -7.01
N ASN A 733 -43.57 17.79 -6.18
CA ASN A 733 -42.77 19.00 -6.11
C ASN A 733 -41.35 18.76 -5.51
N ALA A 734 -40.47 18.21 -6.35
CA ALA A 734 -38.99 18.16 -6.38
C ALA A 734 -38.15 19.37 -5.86
N ASP A 735 -38.64 20.15 -4.89
CA ASP A 735 -38.09 21.39 -4.30
C ASP A 735 -39.18 21.91 -3.32
N THR A 736 -39.41 21.18 -2.23
CA THR A 736 -40.59 21.28 -1.33
C THR A 736 -40.73 22.67 -0.72
N ASP A 737 -39.63 23.32 -0.34
CA ASP A 737 -39.65 24.64 0.28
C ASP A 737 -39.42 25.81 -0.70
N ASN A 738 -39.02 25.52 -1.95
CA ASN A 738 -38.83 26.45 -3.08
C ASN A 738 -37.56 27.32 -2.96
N ASP A 739 -36.51 26.77 -2.35
CA ASP A 739 -35.15 27.27 -2.23
C ASP A 739 -34.40 27.28 -3.59
N GLY A 740 -34.42 26.16 -4.30
CA GLY A 740 -33.69 25.93 -5.55
C GLY A 740 -32.80 24.68 -5.64
N ILE A 741 -32.63 23.91 -4.56
CA ILE A 741 -32.18 22.50 -4.57
C ILE A 741 -33.43 21.57 -4.65
N SER A 742 -33.25 20.28 -4.92
CA SER A 742 -34.31 19.26 -4.81
C SER A 742 -34.20 18.48 -3.51
N ASP A 743 -35.32 17.97 -3.01
CA ASP A 743 -35.42 17.31 -1.71
C ASP A 743 -34.46 16.11 -1.61
N GLY A 744 -34.27 15.36 -2.70
CA GLY A 744 -33.29 14.27 -2.79
C GLY A 744 -31.81 14.72 -2.82
N ASP A 745 -31.49 15.87 -3.40
CA ASP A 745 -30.14 16.46 -3.37
C ASP A 745 -29.82 16.95 -1.94
N GLU A 746 -30.81 17.52 -1.23
CA GLU A 746 -30.69 18.00 0.15
C GLU A 746 -30.50 16.86 1.16
N VAL A 747 -31.31 15.80 1.06
CA VAL A 747 -31.15 14.59 1.88
C VAL A 747 -29.78 13.94 1.67
N THR A 748 -29.23 14.01 0.45
CA THR A 748 -27.88 13.52 0.13
C THR A 748 -26.78 14.43 0.68
N ALA A 749 -27.04 15.74 0.76
CA ALA A 749 -26.10 16.74 1.30
C ALA A 749 -26.16 16.89 2.84
N GLY A 750 -27.23 16.42 3.49
CA GLY A 750 -27.45 16.50 4.92
C GLY A 750 -28.29 17.69 5.40
N SER A 751 -28.93 18.44 4.50
CA SER A 751 -29.84 19.56 4.84
C SER A 751 -31.30 19.10 5.03
N ASP A 752 -32.17 19.94 5.62
CA ASP A 752 -33.60 19.61 5.82
C ASP A 752 -34.45 20.08 4.62
N PRO A 753 -34.98 19.18 3.77
CA PRO A 753 -35.74 19.52 2.54
C PRO A 753 -37.13 20.15 2.79
N LYS A 754 -37.36 20.70 3.98
CA LYS A 754 -38.53 21.48 4.37
C LYS A 754 -38.15 22.88 4.86
N ASN A 755 -36.87 23.22 4.91
CA ASN A 755 -36.34 24.44 5.46
C ASN A 755 -35.24 25.07 4.58
N ALA A 756 -35.66 26.05 3.77
CA ALA A 756 -34.85 26.84 2.83
C ALA A 756 -33.78 27.75 3.47
N ASP A 757 -33.19 27.33 4.58
CA ASP A 757 -32.24 28.02 5.48
C ASP A 757 -31.91 27.00 6.61
N SER A 758 -31.31 25.84 6.26
CA SER A 758 -31.22 24.68 7.17
C SER A 758 -30.47 24.95 8.47
N ASP A 759 -29.38 25.73 8.41
CA ASP A 759 -28.59 26.15 9.57
C ASP A 759 -29.10 27.44 10.23
N GLY A 760 -29.97 28.19 9.53
CA GLY A 760 -30.60 29.41 10.02
C GLY A 760 -29.73 30.68 9.91
N ASP A 761 -28.66 30.69 9.09
CA ASP A 761 -27.79 31.85 8.90
C ASP A 761 -28.48 33.03 8.16
N GLY A 762 -29.58 32.75 7.45
CA GLY A 762 -30.38 33.73 6.70
C GLY A 762 -30.03 33.85 5.21
N ILE A 763 -29.21 32.95 4.68
CA ILE A 763 -29.00 32.71 3.24
C ILE A 763 -30.10 31.74 2.78
N SER A 764 -29.78 30.70 2.04
CA SER A 764 -30.59 29.51 1.76
C SER A 764 -29.67 28.56 1.02
N ASP A 765 -29.87 27.28 1.27
CA ASP A 765 -29.04 26.15 0.86
C ASP A 765 -28.73 26.23 -0.67
N GLY A 766 -29.73 26.48 -1.51
CA GLY A 766 -29.62 26.70 -2.96
C GLY A 766 -28.92 27.98 -3.42
N LYS A 767 -28.45 28.81 -2.48
CA LYS A 767 -27.50 29.92 -2.70
C LYS A 767 -26.13 29.67 -2.04
N GLU A 768 -26.06 28.81 -1.04
CA GLU A 768 -24.80 28.40 -0.38
C GLU A 768 -23.89 27.56 -1.26
N ASN A 769 -24.41 26.95 -2.33
CA ASN A 769 -23.63 26.35 -3.44
C ASN A 769 -22.79 27.40 -4.24
N THR A 770 -22.39 28.50 -3.60
CA THR A 770 -21.35 29.46 -4.01
C THR A 770 -20.46 29.94 -2.85
N ASP A 771 -20.45 29.24 -1.70
CA ASP A 771 -19.46 29.34 -0.62
C ASP A 771 -18.69 28.02 -0.58
N SER A 772 -17.55 27.97 -1.28
CA SER A 772 -16.78 26.73 -1.46
C SER A 772 -15.97 26.33 -0.22
N ASN A 773 -16.05 27.09 0.87
CA ASN A 773 -15.31 26.87 2.11
C ASN A 773 -16.13 27.17 3.38
N SER A 774 -17.46 27.06 3.28
CA SER A 774 -18.44 27.02 4.38
C SER A 774 -18.17 28.04 5.48
N ASN A 775 -18.10 29.33 5.12
CA ASN A 775 -17.84 30.43 6.08
C ASN A 775 -18.95 31.49 6.15
N GLY A 776 -20.12 31.23 5.56
CA GLY A 776 -21.27 32.14 5.52
C GLY A 776 -21.10 33.31 4.54
N VAL A 777 -20.16 33.24 3.58
CA VAL A 777 -19.85 34.34 2.65
C VAL A 777 -19.62 33.87 1.22
N VAL A 778 -20.65 34.03 0.39
CA VAL A 778 -20.62 33.83 -1.08
C VAL A 778 -19.33 34.34 -1.75
N ASP A 779 -18.53 33.40 -2.27
CA ASP A 779 -17.17 33.55 -2.84
C ASP A 779 -17.05 34.69 -3.87
N THR A 780 -18.14 34.97 -4.59
CA THR A 780 -18.15 35.99 -5.65
C THR A 780 -18.02 37.43 -5.15
N GLN A 781 -18.04 37.66 -3.83
CA GLN A 781 -17.74 38.94 -3.18
C GLN A 781 -16.41 38.96 -2.41
N GLU A 782 -15.76 37.80 -2.22
CA GLU A 782 -14.52 37.62 -1.47
C GLU A 782 -13.27 38.14 -2.23
N GLY A 783 -12.21 38.40 -1.46
CA GLY A 783 -11.12 39.31 -1.85
C GLY A 783 -9.72 38.70 -1.80
N TYR A 784 -9.57 37.43 -2.14
CA TYR A 784 -8.43 36.57 -1.78
C TYR A 784 -7.01 37.10 -1.99
N LEU A 785 -6.14 36.73 -1.03
CA LEU A 785 -4.71 37.01 -1.03
C LEU A 785 -3.90 35.97 -1.81
N LYS A 786 -3.80 36.14 -3.13
CA LYS A 786 -2.98 35.25 -3.97
C LYS A 786 -1.48 35.44 -3.69
N THR A 787 -0.82 34.39 -3.19
CA THR A 787 0.65 34.30 -3.08
C THR A 787 1.27 34.13 -4.47
N SER A 788 2.59 34.31 -4.60
CA SER A 788 3.25 34.46 -5.90
C SER A 788 4.10 33.24 -6.29
N THR A 789 3.47 32.15 -6.76
CA THR A 789 3.89 31.43 -8.01
C THR A 789 2.98 30.22 -8.34
N GLY A 790 2.30 30.26 -9.50
CA GLY A 790 1.39 29.19 -9.90
C GLY A 790 2.00 27.95 -10.59
N THR A 791 1.11 27.00 -10.90
CA THR A 791 1.26 25.69 -11.55
C THR A 791 2.62 25.35 -12.18
N GLY A 792 3.30 24.33 -11.64
CA GLY A 792 4.50 23.75 -12.23
C GLY A 792 4.93 22.44 -11.57
N SER A 793 4.35 21.31 -11.99
CA SER A 793 4.70 19.96 -11.55
C SER A 793 6.16 19.59 -11.89
N MET A 794 7.00 19.28 -10.87
CA MET A 794 8.24 18.50 -11.03
C MET A 794 8.76 17.95 -9.67
N HIS A 795 8.15 16.89 -9.15
CA HIS A 795 8.68 16.18 -7.97
C HIS A 795 9.97 15.40 -8.29
N PHE A 796 10.10 14.84 -9.49
CA PHE A 796 11.23 13.97 -9.86
C PHE A 796 12.56 14.68 -10.14
N LEU A 797 12.58 15.96 -10.53
CA LEU A 797 13.84 16.59 -10.97
C LEU A 797 14.81 16.87 -9.81
N TRP A 798 14.32 16.92 -8.57
CA TRP A 798 15.08 17.41 -7.43
C TRP A 798 15.88 16.33 -6.70
N LEU A 799 15.31 15.12 -6.56
CA LEU A 799 16.08 13.92 -6.18
C LEU A 799 17.15 13.62 -7.25
N ALA A 800 16.81 13.74 -8.53
CA ALA A 800 17.75 13.55 -9.63
C ALA A 800 18.92 14.55 -9.59
N LEU A 801 18.67 15.84 -9.34
CA LEU A 801 19.74 16.86 -9.26
C LEU A 801 20.61 16.72 -8.01
N ALA A 802 20.03 16.32 -6.87
CA ALA A 802 20.77 16.05 -5.64
C ALA A 802 21.66 14.81 -5.79
N GLY A 803 21.13 13.72 -6.36
CA GLY A 803 21.87 12.50 -6.67
C GLY A 803 23.01 12.73 -7.66
N LEU A 804 22.79 13.50 -8.73
CA LEU A 804 23.80 13.79 -9.76
C LEU A 804 25.04 14.57 -9.26
N LEU A 805 24.98 15.21 -8.09
CA LEU A 805 26.08 16.00 -7.53
C LEU A 805 26.82 15.31 -6.36
N ILE A 806 26.37 14.14 -5.91
CA ILE A 806 26.93 13.41 -4.76
C ILE A 806 27.48 12.06 -5.23
N ARG A 807 28.72 11.71 -4.84
CA ARG A 807 29.27 10.37 -5.09
C ARG A 807 28.50 9.32 -4.26
N ARG A 808 28.05 8.21 -4.86
CA ARG A 808 27.33 7.06 -4.23
C ARG A 808 27.61 6.89 -2.72
N ARG A 809 28.89 6.76 -2.34
CA ARG A 809 29.40 6.62 -0.96
C ARG A 809 29.05 7.71 0.08
N HIS A 810 28.37 8.79 -0.32
CA HIS A 810 27.92 9.87 0.57
C HIS A 810 26.41 10.13 0.48
N LEU A 811 25.69 9.42 -0.39
CA LEU A 811 24.24 9.54 -0.53
C LEU A 811 23.52 8.81 0.62
N ALA A 812 23.95 7.57 0.91
CA ALA A 812 23.40 6.75 2.00
C ALA A 812 23.46 7.45 3.38
N ALA A 813 24.56 8.16 3.68
CA ALA A 813 24.70 8.91 4.94
C ALA A 813 23.85 10.19 5.03
N VAL A 814 23.26 10.65 3.92
CA VAL A 814 22.28 11.75 3.91
C VAL A 814 20.86 11.19 4.00
N ILE A 815 20.58 10.08 3.29
CA ILE A 815 19.29 9.38 3.35
C ILE A 815 19.05 8.79 4.76
N ALA A 816 20.02 8.09 5.34
CA ALA A 816 19.97 7.57 6.72
C ALA A 816 20.03 8.66 7.82
N ALA A 817 20.03 9.94 7.44
CA ALA A 817 19.86 11.07 8.36
C ALA A 817 18.56 11.85 8.10
N MET A 818 17.78 11.46 7.09
CA MET A 818 16.41 11.92 6.84
C MET A 818 15.37 10.96 7.46
N ILE A 819 15.77 9.74 7.78
CA ILE A 819 14.98 8.73 8.49
C ILE A 819 15.43 8.72 9.96
N VAL A 820 14.49 8.45 10.87
CA VAL A 820 14.63 8.60 12.33
C VAL A 820 15.74 7.69 12.91
N LEU A 821 16.33 8.09 14.06
CA LEU A 821 17.28 7.27 14.82
C LEU A 821 16.53 6.14 15.55
N PRO A 822 17.05 4.89 15.63
CA PRO A 822 18.45 4.63 15.98
C PRO A 822 19.16 3.47 15.23
N SER A 823 20.41 3.22 15.66
CA SER A 823 21.09 1.90 15.63
C SER A 823 21.41 1.18 14.30
N SER A 824 21.98 1.85 13.30
CA SER A 824 23.21 1.33 12.65
C SER A 824 23.96 2.39 11.81
N VAL A 825 25.16 2.79 12.25
CA VAL A 825 26.03 3.70 11.46
C VAL A 825 27.32 2.98 11.08
N MET A 826 27.30 2.38 9.89
CA MET A 826 28.49 1.85 9.20
C MET A 826 29.49 2.97 8.84
N ALA A 827 30.77 2.60 8.80
CA ALA A 827 31.90 3.53 8.86
C ALA A 827 32.00 4.55 7.71
N ALA A 828 31.65 5.81 7.97
CA ALA A 828 32.05 6.98 7.19
C ALA A 828 32.78 8.01 8.08
N GLU A 829 33.74 8.77 7.54
CA GLU A 829 34.57 9.72 8.31
C GLU A 829 33.71 10.77 9.05
N THR A 830 33.53 10.57 10.36
CA THR A 830 32.45 11.17 11.19
C THR A 830 32.55 12.67 11.45
N GLU A 831 33.50 13.40 10.86
CA GLU A 831 33.78 14.81 11.19
C GLU A 831 32.87 15.83 10.47
N ARG A 832 31.96 15.41 9.58
CA ARG A 832 31.27 16.27 8.59
C ARG A 832 29.75 16.46 8.77
N LEU A 833 29.11 15.69 9.64
CA LEU A 833 27.67 15.81 9.98
C LEU A 833 27.47 16.87 11.08
N TYR A 834 26.43 17.69 10.94
CA TYR A 834 26.05 18.71 11.92
C TYR A 834 24.54 18.88 12.02
N PHE A 835 24.10 19.36 13.19
CA PHE A 835 22.74 19.81 13.45
C PHE A 835 22.71 21.33 13.58
N SER A 836 21.60 21.95 13.19
CA SER A 836 21.36 23.40 13.33
C SER A 836 20.04 23.64 14.05
N GLY A 837 20.04 24.56 15.02
CA GLY A 837 18.84 25.15 15.61
C GLY A 837 18.87 26.65 15.35
N ALA A 838 17.77 27.23 14.87
CA ALA A 838 17.67 28.61 14.43
C ALA A 838 16.51 29.33 15.13
N LEU A 839 16.76 30.60 15.49
CA LEU A 839 15.70 31.59 15.72
C LEU A 839 15.70 32.51 14.50
N GLU A 840 14.51 32.75 13.96
CA GLU A 840 14.32 33.42 12.68
C GLU A 840 13.37 34.60 12.85
N TYR A 841 13.63 35.70 12.15
CA TYR A 841 12.70 36.82 12.05
C TYR A 841 12.31 37.00 10.59
N SER A 842 11.04 36.76 10.30
CA SER A 842 10.48 36.74 8.95
C SER A 842 9.77 38.04 8.63
N ARG A 843 9.67 38.32 7.33
CA ARG A 843 8.83 39.38 6.80
C ARG A 843 8.14 38.92 5.53
N PHE A 844 6.83 39.06 5.53
CA PHE A 844 5.94 38.62 4.46
C PHE A 844 5.68 39.75 3.45
N ALA A 845 5.51 39.39 2.19
CA ALA A 845 5.29 40.30 1.07
C ALA A 845 4.02 39.89 0.29
N PRO A 846 2.92 40.65 0.44
CA PRO A 846 1.64 40.31 -0.18
C PRO A 846 1.44 41.00 -1.54
N VAL A 847 0.59 40.40 -2.38
CA VAL A 847 0.12 40.95 -3.65
C VAL A 847 -1.34 41.38 -3.51
N THR A 848 -1.60 42.67 -3.35
CA THR A 848 -2.95 43.23 -3.34
C THR A 848 -3.26 43.96 -4.66
N GLU A 849 -3.95 43.30 -5.59
CA GLU A 849 -4.62 43.96 -6.73
C GLU A 849 -6.11 43.57 -6.81
N GLY A 850 -6.94 44.08 -5.89
CA GLY A 850 -8.40 44.17 -6.12
C GLY A 850 -9.32 43.87 -4.93
N GLY A 851 -8.92 42.99 -4.02
CA GLY A 851 -9.74 42.53 -2.89
C GLY A 851 -9.86 43.51 -1.72
N GLY A 852 -10.86 43.30 -0.86
CA GLY A 852 -11.21 44.16 0.28
C GLY A 852 -10.29 44.04 1.52
N ILE A 853 -9.44 43.02 1.56
CA ILE A 853 -8.65 42.61 2.74
C ILE A 853 -7.55 43.63 3.09
N GLN A 854 -7.44 43.97 4.38
CA GLN A 854 -6.43 44.91 4.91
C GLN A 854 -5.43 44.23 5.85
N ILE A 855 -4.22 43.99 5.35
CA ILE A 855 -3.16 43.34 6.12
C ILE A 855 -2.62 44.26 7.23
N THR A 856 -2.75 43.83 8.49
CA THR A 856 -2.49 44.59 9.73
C THR A 856 -1.06 44.44 10.24
N ASP A 857 -0.50 43.22 10.31
CA ASP A 857 0.93 42.95 10.52
C ASP A 857 1.53 42.10 9.38
N ARG A 858 2.85 42.12 9.20
CA ARG A 858 3.62 41.42 8.14
C ARG A 858 5.00 40.94 8.61
N HIS A 859 5.22 40.84 9.91
CA HIS A 859 6.47 40.37 10.47
C HIS A 859 6.24 39.53 11.72
N ASP A 860 7.04 38.49 11.87
CA ASP A 860 6.98 37.66 13.07
C ASP A 860 8.29 36.89 13.31
N TRP A 861 8.38 36.21 14.44
CA TRP A 861 9.49 35.36 14.86
C TRP A 861 9.13 33.88 14.71
N GLY A 862 9.96 33.16 13.98
CA GLY A 862 9.88 31.71 13.84
C GLY A 862 11.09 31.00 14.43
N TYR A 863 11.05 29.68 14.44
CA TYR A 863 12.17 28.83 14.79
C TYR A 863 12.38 27.74 13.74
N GLY A 864 13.59 27.19 13.70
CA GLY A 864 13.93 26.14 12.74
C GLY A 864 14.92 25.13 13.28
N VAL A 865 14.79 23.90 12.80
CA VAL A 865 15.70 22.78 13.09
C VAL A 865 16.21 22.19 11.78
N GLY A 866 17.45 21.72 11.76
CA GLY A 866 18.04 21.21 10.53
C GLY A 866 19.19 20.24 10.75
N VAL A 867 19.43 19.44 9.73
CA VAL A 867 20.54 18.49 9.63
C VAL A 867 21.33 18.79 8.36
N GLY A 868 22.65 18.80 8.45
CA GLY A 868 23.51 19.18 7.34
C GLY A 868 24.83 18.44 7.32
N TYR A 869 25.36 18.31 6.10
CA TYR A 869 26.58 17.56 5.84
C TYR A 869 27.55 18.37 4.97
N ASP A 870 28.81 18.45 5.42
CA ASP A 870 29.90 19.10 4.69
C ASP A 870 30.48 18.18 3.60
N VAL A 871 29.84 18.19 2.42
CA VAL A 871 30.25 17.42 1.24
C VAL A 871 31.68 17.73 0.80
N LEU A 872 32.07 19.02 0.82
CA LEU A 872 33.41 19.51 0.48
C LEU A 872 33.82 20.63 1.44
N ASP A 873 35.12 20.96 1.51
CA ASP A 873 35.64 22.04 2.35
C ASP A 873 35.09 23.43 1.98
N GLU A 874 34.53 23.53 0.77
CA GLU A 874 33.86 24.70 0.19
C GLU A 874 32.34 24.50 -0.06
N LEU A 875 31.72 23.34 0.28
CA LEU A 875 30.30 23.07 -0.02
C LEU A 875 29.64 22.19 1.06
N ALA A 876 28.54 22.67 1.62
CA ALA A 876 27.64 21.91 2.49
C ALA A 876 26.26 21.75 1.84
N ILE A 877 25.55 20.68 2.19
CA ILE A 877 24.12 20.50 1.94
C ILE A 877 23.43 20.48 3.31
N GLU A 878 22.25 21.08 3.42
CA GLU A 878 21.48 21.15 4.67
C GLU A 878 19.99 21.05 4.36
N PHE A 879 19.31 20.15 5.06
CA PHE A 879 17.85 20.09 5.14
C PHE A 879 17.41 20.79 6.42
N ASN A 880 16.33 21.58 6.35
CA ASN A 880 15.84 22.36 7.47
C ASN A 880 14.33 22.55 7.36
N TYR A 881 13.61 22.17 8.42
CA TYR A 881 12.23 22.59 8.68
C TYR A 881 12.24 23.84 9.57
N ALA A 882 11.36 24.79 9.29
CA ALA A 882 11.21 25.98 10.12
C ALA A 882 9.81 26.59 10.00
N GLN A 883 9.14 26.77 11.14
CA GLN A 883 8.02 27.71 11.24
C GLN A 883 8.58 29.12 11.05
N LYS A 884 7.95 29.90 10.18
CA LYS A 884 8.39 31.24 9.79
C LYS A 884 7.66 32.35 10.56
N GLY A 885 6.55 32.01 11.21
CA GLY A 885 5.68 32.92 11.95
C GLY A 885 4.47 33.36 11.11
N GLU A 886 3.67 34.24 11.69
CA GLU A 886 2.29 34.52 11.26
C GLU A 886 2.12 35.84 10.47
N LEU A 887 1.04 35.93 9.70
CA LEU A 887 0.57 37.12 8.98
C LEU A 887 -0.88 37.42 9.37
N VAL A 888 -1.12 38.58 9.99
CA VAL A 888 -2.49 39.01 10.37
C VAL A 888 -3.10 39.88 9.27
N ALA A 889 -4.34 39.58 8.88
CA ALA A 889 -5.10 40.28 7.86
C ALA A 889 -6.56 40.52 8.26
N ALA A 890 -7.01 41.77 8.22
CA ALA A 890 -8.37 42.12 8.55
C ALA A 890 -9.31 41.98 7.34
N THR A 891 -10.38 41.19 7.51
CA THR A 891 -11.46 40.96 6.55
C THR A 891 -12.79 41.31 7.22
N ALA A 892 -13.63 42.12 6.56
CA ALA A 892 -14.94 42.64 7.02
C ALA A 892 -14.99 43.46 8.35
N GLY A 893 -14.23 43.08 9.37
CA GLY A 893 -14.17 43.66 10.71
C GLY A 893 -13.14 42.95 11.59
N ASP A 894 -12.88 41.68 11.29
CA ASP A 894 -12.18 40.72 12.13
C ASP A 894 -10.77 40.43 11.61
N ASP A 895 -9.83 40.16 12.53
CA ASP A 895 -8.44 39.86 12.20
C ASP A 895 -8.28 38.35 11.99
N VAL A 896 -7.98 37.93 10.75
CA VAL A 896 -7.69 36.53 10.39
C VAL A 896 -6.18 36.31 10.32
N ASN A 897 -5.73 35.18 10.86
CA ASN A 897 -4.33 34.79 10.88
C ASN A 897 -4.01 33.83 9.73
N ILE A 898 -2.82 33.99 9.14
CA ILE A 898 -2.27 33.11 8.11
C ILE A 898 -0.88 32.67 8.55
N ASP A 899 -0.73 31.38 8.79
CA ASP A 899 0.50 30.80 9.31
C ASP A 899 1.46 30.44 8.17
N TYR A 900 2.77 30.54 8.41
CA TYR A 900 3.80 30.20 7.42
C TYR A 900 4.82 29.23 8.01
N SER A 901 5.01 28.07 7.36
CA SER A 901 6.13 27.17 7.63
C SER A 901 6.86 26.77 6.34
N ALA A 902 8.10 26.28 6.45
CA ALA A 902 8.86 25.88 5.27
C ALA A 902 9.81 24.70 5.51
N MET A 903 9.76 23.71 4.61
CA MET A 903 10.78 22.68 4.45
C MET A 903 11.77 23.13 3.38
N THR A 904 13.07 23.16 3.68
CA THR A 904 14.09 23.72 2.78
C THR A 904 15.27 22.77 2.57
N LEU A 905 15.69 22.60 1.32
CA LEU A 905 16.90 21.88 0.93
C LEU A 905 17.91 22.87 0.33
N ASN A 906 18.97 23.16 1.07
CA ASN A 906 19.90 24.24 0.80
C ASN A 906 21.32 23.76 0.53
N ALA A 907 21.89 24.14 -0.63
CA ALA A 907 23.32 24.04 -0.88
C ALA A 907 24.02 25.34 -0.40
N ARG A 908 24.89 25.24 0.62
CA ARG A 908 25.68 26.37 1.15
C ARG A 908 27.11 26.32 0.62
N TRP A 909 27.45 27.25 -0.26
CA TRP A 909 28.79 27.34 -0.89
C TRP A 909 29.68 28.37 -0.20
N PHE A 910 30.88 27.95 0.18
CA PHE A 910 31.92 28.73 0.87
C PHE A 910 33.08 29.02 -0.10
N PRO A 911 33.05 30.13 -0.87
CA PRO A 911 34.01 30.38 -1.95
C PRO A 911 35.44 30.67 -1.46
N GLY A 912 36.32 29.66 -1.54
CA GLY A 912 37.72 29.74 -1.10
C GLY A 912 38.63 30.74 -1.84
N PHE A 913 38.20 31.33 -2.97
CA PHE A 913 39.01 32.29 -3.74
C PHE A 913 39.17 33.67 -3.07
N TRP A 914 38.49 33.92 -1.96
CA TRP A 914 38.61 35.15 -1.17
C TRP A 914 38.98 34.83 0.28
N TYR A 915 40.08 35.43 0.75
CA TYR A 915 40.57 35.38 2.14
C TYR A 915 40.83 34.00 2.79
N GLY A 916 40.75 32.88 2.05
CA GLY A 916 40.94 31.54 2.61
C GLY A 916 39.69 31.02 3.33
N ASN A 917 38.52 31.36 2.79
CA ASN A 917 37.17 31.01 3.25
C ASN A 917 36.83 29.52 3.07
N ARG A 918 37.64 28.64 3.68
CA ARG A 918 37.48 27.18 3.66
C ARG A 918 37.19 26.71 5.07
N ARG A 919 36.16 25.86 5.24
CA ARG A 919 35.74 25.43 6.59
C ARG A 919 36.84 24.63 7.32
N TYR A 920 37.62 23.81 6.61
CA TYR A 920 38.51 22.80 7.21
C TYR A 920 40.03 23.07 7.10
N ASP A 921 40.46 24.21 6.56
CA ASP A 921 41.88 24.51 6.31
C ASP A 921 42.61 24.93 7.62
N ASP A 922 43.39 24.00 8.19
CA ASP A 922 44.39 24.09 9.29
C ASP A 922 44.05 24.71 10.67
N ASP A 923 42.97 25.50 10.85
CA ASP A 923 42.61 26.11 12.16
C ASP A 923 41.08 26.19 12.40
N TRP A 924 40.40 25.05 12.50
CA TRP A 924 39.08 24.99 13.16
C TRP A 924 39.29 25.15 14.68
N PRO A 925 38.56 26.01 15.42
CA PRO A 925 37.31 26.70 15.04
C PRO A 925 37.39 28.24 14.91
N GLU A 926 38.54 28.89 15.15
CA GLU A 926 38.63 30.37 15.34
C GLU A 926 38.49 31.21 14.05
N LYS A 927 37.80 30.70 13.02
CA LYS A 927 37.66 31.34 11.70
C LYS A 927 36.25 31.86 11.43
N PHE A 928 36.21 33.07 10.89
CA PHE A 928 35.02 33.67 10.29
C PHE A 928 34.94 33.23 8.83
N ASN A 929 33.83 32.60 8.44
CA ASN A 929 33.56 32.24 7.06
C ASN A 929 32.26 32.89 6.59
N TRP A 930 32.10 33.04 5.27
CA TRP A 930 30.88 33.51 4.62
C TRP A 930 30.45 32.53 3.55
N PHE A 931 29.14 32.44 3.30
CA PHE A 931 28.58 31.54 2.30
C PHE A 931 27.50 32.22 1.47
N LEU A 932 27.22 31.63 0.31
CA LEU A 932 26.00 31.83 -0.46
C LEU A 932 25.14 30.56 -0.32
N SER A 933 23.86 30.73 0.00
CA SER A 933 22.84 29.67 0.02
C SER A 933 22.06 29.71 -1.28
N GLY A 934 21.70 28.54 -1.80
CA GLY A 934 20.73 28.39 -2.89
C GLY A 934 20.19 26.97 -2.92
N GLY A 935 18.91 26.84 -3.24
CA GLY A 935 18.24 25.54 -3.26
C GLY A 935 16.73 25.66 -3.39
N MET A 936 16.03 24.74 -2.75
CA MET A 936 14.57 24.63 -2.73
C MET A 936 13.98 25.00 -1.39
N SER A 937 12.70 25.35 -1.43
CA SER A 937 11.81 25.30 -0.29
C SER A 937 10.42 24.90 -0.74
N HIS A 938 9.76 24.01 -0.02
CA HIS A 938 8.31 23.96 0.01
C HIS A 938 7.88 24.97 1.08
N LEU A 939 7.02 25.92 0.70
CA LEU A 939 6.40 26.85 1.63
C LEU A 939 4.99 26.33 1.86
N LEU A 940 4.64 26.10 3.12
CA LEU A 940 3.34 25.68 3.57
C LEU A 940 2.67 26.93 4.17
N THR A 941 1.42 27.16 3.80
CA THR A 941 0.62 28.30 4.24
C THR A 941 -0.77 27.81 4.59
N ASP A 942 -1.25 28.21 5.76
CA ASP A 942 -2.51 27.75 6.32
C ASP A 942 -3.29 28.94 6.92
N GLY A 943 -4.61 28.80 7.06
CA GLY A 943 -5.51 29.83 7.58
C GLY A 943 -6.73 30.08 6.69
N SER A 944 -7.88 30.33 7.33
CA SER A 944 -9.23 30.37 6.74
C SER A 944 -9.47 31.43 5.65
N ALA A 945 -8.59 32.44 5.51
CA ALA A 945 -8.70 33.48 4.48
C ALA A 945 -8.01 33.13 3.14
N LEU A 946 -7.78 31.84 2.83
CA LEU A 946 -7.06 31.36 1.64
C LEU A 946 -7.94 30.54 0.69
N GLU A 947 -8.14 31.05 -0.52
CA GLU A 947 -8.90 30.41 -1.63
C GLU A 947 -8.44 28.98 -1.97
N ASN A 948 -7.18 28.63 -1.68
CA ASN A 948 -6.53 27.35 -2.02
C ASN A 948 -5.18 27.25 -1.28
N SER A 949 -4.83 26.09 -0.73
CA SER A 949 -3.49 25.78 -0.21
C SER A 949 -2.50 25.46 -1.35
N GLU A 950 -2.03 26.49 -2.09
CA GLU A 950 -1.16 26.30 -3.27
C GLU A 950 0.23 25.70 -2.94
N ASN A 951 0.33 24.37 -2.99
CA ASN A 951 1.56 23.61 -2.86
C ASN A 951 2.53 23.82 -4.04
N SER A 952 3.36 24.86 -3.95
CA SER A 952 4.37 25.21 -4.97
C SER A 952 5.82 24.98 -4.51
N VAL A 953 6.65 24.42 -5.41
CA VAL A 953 8.09 24.26 -5.19
C VAL A 953 8.80 25.60 -5.41
N ASN A 954 9.19 26.24 -4.32
CA ASN A 954 9.77 27.57 -4.31
C ASN A 954 11.31 27.53 -4.40
N ILE A 955 11.89 28.54 -5.07
CA ILE A 955 13.35 28.73 -5.07
C ILE A 955 13.74 29.52 -3.82
N THR A 956 14.69 28.99 -3.06
CA THR A 956 15.35 29.73 -1.97
C THR A 956 16.76 30.17 -2.37
N TYR A 957 17.13 31.38 -1.98
CA TYR A 957 18.49 31.90 -2.12
C TYR A 957 18.81 32.86 -0.98
N GLY A 958 20.09 32.89 -0.60
CA GLY A 958 20.54 33.71 0.51
C GLY A 958 22.04 33.86 0.62
N ALA A 959 22.44 34.51 1.70
CA ALA A 959 23.84 34.65 2.07
C ALA A 959 23.96 34.73 3.58
N GLY A 960 25.07 34.23 4.11
CA GLY A 960 25.31 34.28 5.54
C GLY A 960 26.77 34.20 5.94
N VAL A 961 26.98 34.23 7.24
CA VAL A 961 28.27 34.20 7.90
C VAL A 961 28.26 33.15 9.01
N THR A 962 29.39 32.48 9.22
CA THR A 962 29.60 31.56 10.33
C THR A 962 30.84 31.96 11.13
N TYR A 963 30.78 31.75 12.43
CA TYR A 963 31.88 31.99 13.36
C TYR A 963 31.94 30.85 14.38
N GLY A 964 33.05 30.11 14.40
CA GLY A 964 33.23 29.03 15.37
C GLY A 964 33.41 29.56 16.79
N LEU A 965 32.59 29.05 17.71
CA LEU A 965 32.66 29.33 19.15
C LEU A 965 33.54 28.29 19.87
N THR A 966 33.46 27.03 19.47
CA THR A 966 34.25 25.90 20.00
C THR A 966 34.58 24.92 18.88
N SER A 967 35.41 23.90 19.16
CA SER A 967 35.73 22.82 18.21
C SER A 967 34.52 21.97 17.78
N LYS A 968 33.34 22.16 18.40
CA LYS A 968 32.08 21.49 18.06
C LYS A 968 30.93 22.45 17.77
N LEU A 969 31.11 23.77 17.88
CA LEU A 969 29.99 24.72 17.90
C LEU A 969 30.29 25.98 17.08
N GLN A 970 29.36 26.36 16.21
CA GLN A 970 29.41 27.61 15.44
C GLN A 970 28.16 28.45 15.66
N LEU A 971 28.32 29.77 15.63
CA LEU A 971 27.21 30.70 15.45
C LEU A 971 27.09 31.02 13.95
N ARG A 972 25.88 30.99 13.42
CA ARG A 972 25.53 31.31 12.04
C ARG A 972 24.55 32.48 12.04
N GLY A 973 24.76 33.45 11.17
CA GLY A 973 23.77 34.46 10.84
C GLY A 973 23.53 34.46 9.33
N SER A 974 22.27 34.43 8.89
CA SER A 974 21.91 34.41 7.47
C SER A 974 20.77 35.34 7.13
N VAL A 975 20.68 35.68 5.85
CA VAL A 975 19.53 36.33 5.24
C VAL A 975 19.17 35.50 4.02
N ASP A 976 18.02 34.84 4.09
CA ASP A 976 17.53 33.90 3.09
C ASP A 976 16.13 34.35 2.63
N ARG A 977 15.77 34.05 1.38
CA ARG A 977 14.52 34.51 0.75
C ARG A 977 13.87 33.36 -0.01
N VAL A 978 12.61 33.09 0.32
CA VAL A 978 11.77 32.04 -0.26
C VAL A 978 10.77 32.69 -1.22
N SER A 979 10.80 32.27 -2.49
CA SER A 979 9.99 32.70 -3.65
C SER A 979 9.98 34.19 -4.05
N GLY A 980 10.04 35.10 -3.08
CA GLY A 980 9.62 36.48 -3.24
C GLY A 980 8.78 36.95 -2.05
N ASP A 981 8.13 35.99 -1.40
CA ASP A 981 7.04 36.28 -0.48
C ASP A 981 7.56 36.31 0.96
N VAL A 982 8.49 35.43 1.33
CA VAL A 982 9.14 35.44 2.66
C VAL A 982 10.59 35.91 2.57
N LEU A 983 10.96 36.89 3.40
CA LEU A 983 12.36 37.29 3.65
C LEU A 983 12.70 37.03 5.13
N THR A 984 13.65 36.15 5.37
CA THR A 984 14.00 35.68 6.72
C THR A 984 15.40 36.11 7.14
N PHE A 985 15.53 36.57 8.38
CA PHE A 985 16.79 36.88 9.06
C PHE A 985 17.04 35.83 10.14
N GLY A 986 17.89 34.85 9.85
CA GLY A 986 18.18 33.73 10.74
C GLY A 986 19.39 33.96 11.64
N LEU A 987 19.28 33.58 12.91
CA LEU A 987 20.40 33.40 13.83
C LEU A 987 20.40 31.94 14.34
N SER A 988 21.35 31.14 13.87
CA SER A 988 21.42 29.71 14.16
C SER A 988 22.64 29.32 15.00
N LEU A 989 22.47 28.35 15.87
CA LEU A 989 23.54 27.60 16.51
C LEU A 989 23.76 26.30 15.74
N VAL A 990 24.99 26.04 15.31
CA VAL A 990 25.37 24.86 14.52
C VAL A 990 26.28 23.97 15.35
N TRP A 991 25.89 22.73 15.57
CA TRP A 991 26.59 21.77 16.43
C TRP A 991 27.10 20.56 15.64
N TYR A 992 28.37 20.27 15.82
CA TYR A 992 29.09 19.11 15.28
C TYR A 992 29.36 18.13 16.44
N PRO A 993 28.41 17.23 16.79
CA PRO A 993 28.56 16.32 17.92
C PRO A 993 29.86 15.49 17.87
N PHE A 994 30.21 15.03 16.68
CA PHE A 994 31.27 14.06 16.42
C PHE A 994 32.66 14.68 16.15
N ALA A 995 32.78 16.02 16.03
CA ALA A 995 34.06 16.66 15.76
C ALA A 995 35.07 16.49 16.93
N PRO A 996 36.35 16.15 16.66
CA PRO A 996 37.30 15.80 17.72
C PRO A 996 37.69 17.01 18.59
N GLU A 997 37.74 16.79 19.91
CA GLU A 997 37.67 17.90 20.87
C GLU A 997 38.94 18.76 20.98
N ASN A 998 40.11 18.31 20.48
CA ASN A 998 41.37 19.07 20.54
C ASN A 998 42.40 18.72 19.43
N ARG A 999 42.66 19.63 18.48
CA ARG A 999 43.91 19.63 17.70
C ARG A 999 45.06 20.25 18.50
N GLY A 1000 45.68 19.45 19.37
CA GLY A 1000 46.98 19.79 19.93
C GLY A 1000 48.04 19.88 18.82
N LYS A 1001 48.86 20.95 18.81
CA LYS A 1001 49.86 21.21 17.75
C LYS A 1001 50.93 20.11 17.64
N TYR A 1002 50.68 19.10 16.83
CA TYR A 1002 51.71 18.20 16.33
C TYR A 1002 52.49 18.88 15.20
N GLN A 1003 53.68 19.39 15.52
CA GLN A 1003 54.67 19.66 14.48
C GLN A 1003 55.14 18.33 13.90
N ALA A 1004 54.76 18.04 12.65
CA ALA A 1004 55.34 16.93 11.91
C ALA A 1004 56.87 17.10 11.83
N PRO A 1005 57.68 16.05 12.10
CA PRO A 1005 59.11 16.13 11.90
C PRO A 1005 59.40 16.23 10.40
N VAL A 1006 59.99 17.35 9.99
CA VAL A 1006 60.36 17.62 8.59
C VAL A 1006 61.36 16.56 8.11
N VAL A 1007 60.90 15.64 7.26
CA VAL A 1007 61.76 14.74 6.49
C VAL A 1007 62.41 15.56 5.37
N VAL A 1008 63.67 15.93 5.58
CA VAL A 1008 64.49 16.54 4.53
C VAL A 1008 65.04 15.42 3.64
N GLU A 1009 64.62 15.37 2.38
CA GLU A 1009 65.33 14.57 1.38
C GLU A 1009 66.73 15.15 1.16
N GLU A 1010 67.76 14.40 1.55
CA GLU A 1010 69.14 14.65 1.12
C GLU A 1010 69.70 13.38 0.44
N ALA A 1011 69.56 13.33 -0.89
CA ALA A 1011 70.30 12.37 -1.70
C ALA A 1011 71.81 12.68 -1.67
N VAL A 1012 72.68 11.66 -1.66
CA VAL A 1012 73.90 11.55 -2.53
C VAL A 1012 74.79 10.32 -2.21
N ALA A 1013 74.95 9.46 -3.24
CA ALA A 1013 76.13 8.67 -3.64
C ALA A 1013 76.66 7.45 -2.82
N PRO A 1014 77.29 6.45 -3.51
CA PRO A 1014 77.66 5.14 -2.94
C PRO A 1014 79.14 5.04 -2.50
N VAL A 1015 79.56 3.94 -1.84
CA VAL A 1015 80.87 3.21 -2.05
C VAL A 1015 81.09 1.99 -1.12
N TYR A 1016 81.43 0.85 -1.76
CA TYR A 1016 82.25 -0.34 -1.38
C TYR A 1016 82.28 -1.03 0.01
N VAL A 1017 82.33 -2.37 -0.13
CA VAL A 1017 82.63 -3.46 0.82
C VAL A 1017 84.05 -3.45 1.42
N PRO A 1018 84.24 -4.03 2.62
CA PRO A 1018 85.39 -4.89 2.92
C PRO A 1018 85.04 -6.30 3.42
N VAL A 1019 85.97 -7.24 3.31
CA VAL A 1019 85.75 -8.71 3.28
C VAL A 1019 86.49 -9.47 4.42
N ASP A 1020 85.87 -10.57 4.86
CA ASP A 1020 86.37 -11.75 5.63
C ASP A 1020 86.96 -11.64 7.06
N ILE A 1021 86.54 -12.55 7.95
CA ILE A 1021 87.31 -13.76 8.34
C ILE A 1021 86.49 -14.76 9.23
N VAL A 1022 86.04 -15.88 8.62
CA VAL A 1022 86.11 -17.32 9.02
C VAL A 1022 86.57 -17.69 10.47
N VAL A 1023 86.09 -18.67 11.27
CA VAL A 1023 85.12 -19.84 11.27
C VAL A 1023 84.91 -20.32 12.77
N PRO A 1024 84.36 -21.51 13.21
CA PRO A 1024 83.37 -22.51 12.68
C PRO A 1024 82.36 -23.14 13.71
N ARG A 1025 81.27 -23.80 13.23
CA ARG A 1025 81.08 -25.28 13.31
C ARG A 1025 79.79 -25.85 12.67
N ALA A 1026 80.01 -26.71 11.66
CA ALA A 1026 79.23 -27.89 11.23
C ALA A 1026 77.71 -27.81 10.92
N LYS A 1027 77.38 -27.89 9.61
CA LYS A 1027 76.13 -28.46 9.09
C LYS A 1027 76.33 -29.93 8.65
N PRO A 1028 75.33 -30.79 8.84
CA PRO A 1028 74.88 -31.80 7.86
C PRO A 1028 73.35 -31.65 7.63
N THR A 1029 72.69 -32.13 6.58
CA THR A 1029 73.09 -32.62 5.24
C THR A 1029 71.92 -32.29 4.28
N VAL A 1030 72.17 -32.18 2.98
CA VAL A 1030 71.11 -31.88 1.99
C VAL A 1030 70.32 -33.15 1.66
N SER A 1031 68.99 -33.08 1.74
CA SER A 1031 68.08 -33.88 0.91
C SER A 1031 67.52 -32.96 -0.19
N ILE A 1032 67.28 -33.50 -1.38
CA ILE A 1032 66.71 -32.76 -2.51
C ILE A 1032 65.39 -33.45 -2.84
N VAL A 1033 64.29 -32.73 -2.62
CA VAL A 1033 62.92 -33.06 -3.07
C VAL A 1033 62.45 -31.84 -3.87
N PRO A 1034 61.63 -31.99 -4.93
CA PRO A 1034 61.35 -30.89 -5.85
C PRO A 1034 60.77 -29.66 -5.15
N VAL A 1035 61.11 -28.48 -5.68
CA VAL A 1035 60.37 -27.26 -5.38
C VAL A 1035 59.04 -27.39 -6.13
N PRO A 1036 57.86 -27.42 -5.46
CA PRO A 1036 56.59 -27.29 -6.17
C PRO A 1036 56.60 -25.94 -6.88
N PRO A 1037 56.03 -25.83 -8.10
CA PRO A 1037 55.96 -24.56 -8.78
C PRO A 1037 55.26 -23.53 -7.88
N VAL A 1038 55.77 -22.29 -7.88
CA VAL A 1038 55.05 -21.18 -7.30
C VAL A 1038 53.75 -21.06 -8.11
N ALA A 1039 52.61 -21.28 -7.48
CA ALA A 1039 51.32 -21.05 -8.12
C ALA A 1039 51.30 -19.60 -8.64
N GLU A 1040 51.18 -19.43 -9.96
CA GLU A 1040 50.88 -18.12 -10.51
C GLU A 1040 49.46 -17.78 -10.04
N VAL A 1041 49.32 -16.65 -9.33
CA VAL A 1041 48.00 -16.13 -8.97
C VAL A 1041 47.26 -15.88 -10.27
N CYS A 1042 46.20 -16.65 -10.52
CA CYS A 1042 45.41 -16.52 -11.72
C CYS A 1042 44.70 -15.15 -11.67
N GLN A 1043 44.95 -14.30 -12.65
CA GLN A 1043 44.42 -12.93 -12.71
C GLN A 1043 43.56 -12.82 -13.96
N VAL A 1044 42.25 -12.92 -13.79
CA VAL A 1044 41.26 -12.75 -14.85
C VAL A 1044 41.00 -11.24 -15.06
N GLU A 1045 40.97 -10.76 -16.31
CA GLU A 1045 40.83 -9.32 -16.60
C GLU A 1045 39.38 -8.80 -16.51
N ARG A 1046 38.38 -9.68 -16.39
CA ARG A 1046 36.95 -9.36 -16.24
C ARG A 1046 36.29 -10.25 -15.19
N SER A 1047 36.13 -9.73 -13.98
CA SER A 1047 35.57 -10.46 -12.84
C SER A 1047 34.08 -10.20 -12.56
N ARG A 1048 33.33 -9.66 -13.53
CA ARG A 1048 31.87 -9.50 -13.49
C ARG A 1048 31.32 -9.38 -14.92
N ALA A 1049 30.24 -10.08 -15.21
CA ALA A 1049 29.44 -9.92 -16.43
C ALA A 1049 27.95 -9.90 -16.06
N ASP A 1050 27.19 -9.02 -16.69
CA ASP A 1050 25.76 -8.82 -16.41
C ASP A 1050 24.99 -9.21 -17.68
N VAL A 1051 24.06 -10.14 -17.57
CA VAL A 1051 23.17 -10.60 -18.67
C VAL A 1051 21.79 -10.00 -18.44
N LEU A 1052 21.21 -9.33 -19.45
CA LEU A 1052 19.88 -8.72 -19.34
C LEU A 1052 18.81 -9.54 -20.09
N PHE A 1053 17.63 -9.63 -19.51
CA PHE A 1053 16.51 -10.42 -20.03
C PHE A 1053 15.35 -9.56 -20.57
N GLY A 1054 14.38 -10.22 -21.21
CA GLY A 1054 13.08 -9.62 -21.54
C GLY A 1054 12.24 -9.38 -20.29
N TYR A 1055 11.08 -8.72 -20.45
CA TYR A 1055 10.07 -8.75 -19.39
C TYR A 1055 9.50 -10.15 -19.31
N ASP A 1056 9.27 -10.65 -18.10
CA ASP A 1056 8.50 -11.88 -17.84
C ASP A 1056 9.05 -13.08 -18.64
N SER A 1057 10.37 -13.10 -18.83
CA SER A 1057 11.06 -14.03 -19.75
C SER A 1057 12.44 -14.40 -19.25
N TYR A 1058 12.76 -15.70 -19.33
CA TYR A 1058 14.05 -16.30 -19.06
C TYR A 1058 14.88 -16.56 -20.34
N ARG A 1059 14.36 -16.24 -21.53
CA ARG A 1059 15.06 -16.50 -22.81
C ARG A 1059 16.31 -15.64 -22.95
N LEU A 1060 17.46 -16.30 -23.16
CA LEU A 1060 18.78 -15.70 -23.24
C LEU A 1060 18.98 -14.98 -24.60
N GLN A 1061 19.34 -13.70 -24.59
CA GLN A 1061 19.46 -12.90 -25.83
C GLN A 1061 20.86 -12.99 -26.47
N ASP A 1062 20.92 -13.22 -27.79
CA ASP A 1062 22.13 -13.34 -28.62
C ASP A 1062 23.25 -12.33 -28.31
N GLN A 1063 22.87 -11.08 -27.97
CA GLN A 1063 23.81 -10.00 -27.69
C GLN A 1063 24.73 -10.25 -26.48
N PHE A 1064 24.39 -11.21 -25.61
CA PHE A 1064 25.19 -11.60 -24.45
C PHE A 1064 26.06 -12.84 -24.68
N PHE A 1065 25.82 -13.62 -25.74
CA PHE A 1065 26.56 -14.85 -26.05
C PHE A 1065 28.07 -14.60 -26.11
N ASP A 1066 28.52 -13.57 -26.84
CA ASP A 1066 29.93 -13.14 -26.92
C ASP A 1066 30.60 -12.89 -25.55
N SER A 1067 29.81 -12.49 -24.53
CA SER A 1067 30.31 -12.22 -23.18
C SER A 1067 30.36 -13.49 -22.31
N LEU A 1068 29.35 -14.37 -22.42
CA LEU A 1068 29.33 -15.67 -21.74
C LEU A 1068 30.38 -16.62 -22.32
N ASP A 1069 30.55 -16.62 -23.64
CA ASP A 1069 31.64 -17.32 -24.33
C ASP A 1069 33.02 -16.87 -23.85
N PHE A 1070 33.18 -15.62 -23.41
CA PHE A 1070 34.41 -15.12 -22.83
C PHE A 1070 34.56 -15.54 -21.36
N ALA A 1071 33.46 -15.57 -20.61
CA ALA A 1071 33.41 -16.05 -19.22
C ALA A 1071 33.82 -17.53 -19.11
N ALA A 1072 33.24 -18.41 -19.95
CA ALA A 1072 33.64 -19.82 -20.04
C ALA A 1072 35.13 -19.98 -20.42
N LYS A 1073 35.62 -19.18 -21.38
CA LYS A 1073 37.05 -19.15 -21.76
C LYS A 1073 37.97 -18.60 -20.65
N ASP A 1074 37.46 -17.79 -19.73
CA ASP A 1074 38.19 -17.30 -18.55
C ASP A 1074 38.18 -18.33 -17.40
N PHE A 1075 37.08 -19.06 -17.20
CA PHE A 1075 36.97 -20.19 -16.25
C PHE A 1075 38.13 -21.19 -16.42
N PHE A 1076 38.32 -21.73 -17.63
CA PHE A 1076 39.38 -22.70 -17.91
C PHE A 1076 40.82 -22.19 -17.77
N LYS A 1077 41.04 -20.89 -17.53
CA LYS A 1077 42.38 -20.35 -17.21
C LYS A 1077 42.76 -20.61 -15.75
N CYS A 1078 41.78 -20.79 -14.87
CA CYS A 1078 41.97 -20.86 -13.42
C CYS A 1078 41.30 -22.13 -12.83
N PRO A 1079 42.01 -23.26 -12.65
CA PRO A 1079 41.39 -24.56 -12.34
C PRO A 1079 40.64 -24.64 -11.00
N ASN A 1080 40.84 -23.69 -10.09
CA ASN A 1080 40.20 -23.65 -8.76
C ASN A 1080 39.07 -22.61 -8.63
N MET A 1081 38.66 -21.99 -9.73
CA MET A 1081 37.66 -20.91 -9.73
C MET A 1081 36.23 -21.49 -9.79
N THR A 1082 35.29 -20.94 -9.03
CA THR A 1082 33.85 -21.20 -9.17
C THR A 1082 33.15 -20.03 -9.85
N ILE A 1083 32.01 -20.29 -10.49
CA ILE A 1083 31.12 -19.25 -11.03
C ILE A 1083 29.91 -19.15 -10.10
N THR A 1084 29.56 -17.94 -9.69
CA THR A 1084 28.31 -17.68 -8.95
C THR A 1084 27.39 -16.82 -9.81
N LEU A 1085 26.17 -17.29 -10.01
CA LEU A 1085 25.11 -16.60 -10.77
C LEU A 1085 24.09 -16.06 -9.76
N ILE A 1086 23.79 -14.76 -9.85
CA ILE A 1086 22.77 -14.11 -9.01
C ILE A 1086 21.66 -13.57 -9.90
N GLY A 1087 20.47 -14.17 -9.82
CA GLY A 1087 19.30 -13.82 -10.62
C GLY A 1087 18.36 -12.81 -9.95
N PHE A 1088 17.83 -11.90 -10.76
CA PHE A 1088 16.93 -10.81 -10.35
C PHE A 1088 15.75 -10.64 -11.33
N THR A 1089 14.66 -10.00 -10.87
CA THR A 1089 13.42 -9.86 -11.64
C THR A 1089 12.91 -8.44 -11.93
N ASP A 1090 11.75 -8.41 -12.57
CA ASP A 1090 10.96 -7.31 -13.10
C ASP A 1090 10.14 -6.60 -12.00
N SER A 1091 10.04 -7.18 -10.79
CA SER A 1091 9.18 -6.67 -9.71
C SER A 1091 7.68 -6.66 -10.09
N ARG A 1092 7.24 -7.70 -10.79
CA ARG A 1092 5.86 -7.87 -11.30
C ARG A 1092 5.28 -9.19 -10.77
N GLY A 1093 3.99 -9.23 -10.43
CA GLY A 1093 3.39 -10.41 -9.81
C GLY A 1093 3.87 -10.64 -8.37
N SER A 1094 3.52 -11.79 -7.79
CA SER A 1094 3.79 -12.15 -6.40
C SER A 1094 5.29 -12.35 -6.11
N GLN A 1095 5.68 -12.35 -4.82
CA GLN A 1095 7.06 -12.65 -4.43
C GLN A 1095 7.51 -14.04 -4.92
N ARG A 1096 6.68 -15.08 -4.73
CA ARG A 1096 6.95 -16.45 -5.21
C ARG A 1096 7.16 -16.50 -6.73
N TYR A 1097 6.36 -15.79 -7.53
CA TYR A 1097 6.56 -15.68 -8.98
C TYR A 1097 7.92 -15.06 -9.33
N ASN A 1098 8.30 -13.98 -8.64
CA ASN A 1098 9.60 -13.34 -8.84
C ASN A 1098 10.77 -14.26 -8.43
N GLU A 1099 10.64 -15.05 -7.36
CA GLU A 1099 11.68 -15.99 -6.95
C GLU A 1099 11.88 -17.12 -7.98
N ARG A 1100 10.79 -17.72 -8.50
CA ARG A 1100 10.84 -18.70 -9.60
C ARG A 1100 11.47 -18.11 -10.87
N LEU A 1101 11.08 -16.90 -11.28
CA LEU A 1101 11.60 -16.25 -12.49
C LEU A 1101 13.08 -15.84 -12.36
N ALA A 1102 13.55 -15.49 -11.15
CA ALA A 1102 14.98 -15.28 -10.88
C ALA A 1102 15.80 -16.58 -11.01
N LEU A 1103 15.23 -17.71 -10.59
CA LEU A 1103 15.83 -19.04 -10.74
C LEU A 1103 15.93 -19.44 -12.21
N ARG A 1104 14.80 -19.48 -12.94
CA ARG A 1104 14.73 -19.82 -14.38
C ARG A 1104 15.72 -19.00 -15.24
N ARG A 1105 15.87 -17.69 -14.96
CA ARG A 1105 16.87 -16.82 -15.61
C ARG A 1105 18.31 -17.23 -15.29
N SER A 1106 18.60 -17.62 -14.05
CA SER A 1106 19.93 -18.09 -13.63
C SER A 1106 20.27 -19.44 -14.27
N ASP A 1107 19.29 -20.33 -14.40
CA ASP A 1107 19.43 -21.62 -15.07
C ASP A 1107 19.73 -21.50 -16.56
N SER A 1108 19.05 -20.59 -17.26
CA SER A 1108 19.33 -20.29 -18.67
C SER A 1108 20.78 -19.81 -18.91
N VAL A 1109 21.40 -19.14 -17.91
CA VAL A 1109 22.83 -18.77 -17.97
C VAL A 1109 23.73 -19.94 -17.58
N ALA A 1110 23.31 -20.79 -16.62
CA ALA A 1110 24.05 -21.97 -16.22
C ALA A 1110 24.16 -22.98 -17.38
N GLN A 1111 23.04 -23.34 -18.00
CA GLN A 1111 22.94 -24.24 -19.15
C GLN A 1111 23.86 -23.80 -20.30
N TYR A 1112 23.77 -22.51 -20.69
CA TYR A 1112 24.67 -21.94 -21.70
C TYR A 1112 26.16 -22.09 -21.35
N LEU A 1113 26.55 -22.01 -20.07
CA LEU A 1113 27.94 -22.22 -19.65
C LEU A 1113 28.31 -23.71 -19.62
N MET A 1114 27.37 -24.59 -19.25
CA MET A 1114 27.56 -26.05 -19.26
C MET A 1114 27.76 -26.59 -20.68
N GLU A 1115 27.02 -26.10 -21.67
CA GLU A 1115 27.25 -26.40 -23.10
C GLU A 1115 28.66 -25.99 -23.59
N ARG A 1116 29.30 -25.01 -22.94
CA ARG A 1116 30.71 -24.63 -23.22
C ARG A 1116 31.71 -25.34 -22.30
N GLY A 1117 31.27 -26.37 -21.58
CA GLY A 1117 32.06 -27.33 -20.81
C GLY A 1117 32.33 -26.95 -19.35
N VAL A 1118 31.68 -25.92 -18.80
CA VAL A 1118 31.79 -25.60 -17.36
C VAL A 1118 30.98 -26.65 -16.57
N PRO A 1119 31.57 -27.44 -15.67
CA PRO A 1119 30.82 -28.48 -14.96
C PRO A 1119 29.83 -27.88 -13.95
N SER A 1120 28.65 -28.49 -13.84
CA SER A 1120 27.54 -28.06 -12.98
C SER A 1120 27.98 -27.83 -11.53
N ASN A 1121 28.73 -28.76 -10.95
CA ASN A 1121 29.29 -28.68 -9.58
C ASN A 1121 30.30 -27.54 -9.33
N ARG A 1122 30.53 -26.65 -10.31
CA ARG A 1122 31.35 -25.44 -10.20
C ARG A 1122 30.59 -24.16 -10.52
N ILE A 1123 29.27 -24.27 -10.73
CA ILE A 1123 28.32 -23.17 -10.88
C ILE A 1123 27.43 -23.14 -9.63
N VAL A 1124 27.39 -22.02 -8.93
CA VAL A 1124 26.51 -21.78 -7.77
C VAL A 1124 25.41 -20.82 -8.22
N LYS A 1125 24.15 -21.21 -8.07
CA LYS A 1125 22.97 -20.40 -8.41
C LYS A 1125 22.44 -19.73 -7.14
N ILE A 1126 22.06 -18.45 -7.21
CA ILE A 1126 21.44 -17.70 -6.12
C ILE A 1126 20.26 -16.89 -6.71
N SER A 1127 19.05 -17.23 -6.33
CA SER A 1127 17.86 -16.43 -6.62
C SER A 1127 17.74 -15.31 -5.59
N ARG A 1128 17.46 -14.08 -6.04
CA ARG A 1128 17.17 -12.94 -5.16
C ARG A 1128 15.82 -12.28 -5.42
N GLY A 1129 15.03 -12.83 -6.36
CA GLY A 1129 13.73 -12.27 -6.73
C GLY A 1129 13.83 -10.80 -7.12
N ILE A 1130 13.08 -9.97 -6.41
CA ILE A 1130 12.92 -8.53 -6.65
C ILE A 1130 14.22 -7.76 -6.32
N ASP A 1131 14.72 -6.95 -7.25
CA ASP A 1131 15.89 -6.09 -7.01
C ASP A 1131 15.48 -4.69 -6.51
N ASP A 1132 15.41 -4.54 -5.18
CA ASP A 1132 15.13 -3.28 -4.48
C ASP A 1132 16.19 -2.18 -4.65
N SER A 1133 17.22 -2.40 -5.48
CA SER A 1133 18.31 -1.44 -5.76
C SER A 1133 17.83 -0.15 -6.44
N ARG A 1134 17.26 0.78 -5.65
CA ARG A 1134 16.76 2.09 -6.09
C ARG A 1134 17.82 2.84 -6.91
N GLY A 1135 17.57 2.98 -8.22
CA GLY A 1135 18.37 3.80 -9.14
C GLY A 1135 19.14 3.05 -10.24
N LEU A 1136 18.83 1.77 -10.48
CA LEU A 1136 19.08 1.11 -11.78
C LEU A 1136 17.92 1.42 -12.75
N GLU A 1137 18.16 1.37 -14.07
CA GLU A 1137 17.03 1.43 -15.02
C GLU A 1137 16.20 0.13 -14.96
N GLU A 1138 14.90 0.20 -15.27
CA GLU A 1138 13.99 -0.98 -15.27
C GLU A 1138 14.48 -2.12 -16.18
N SER A 1139 15.22 -1.74 -17.22
CA SER A 1139 15.91 -2.65 -18.13
C SER A 1139 17.05 -3.43 -17.47
N GLU A 1140 17.70 -2.85 -16.45
CA GLU A 1140 18.86 -3.39 -15.71
C GLU A 1140 18.45 -4.22 -14.48
N LYS A 1141 17.22 -4.10 -13.96
CA LYS A 1141 16.73 -4.96 -12.86
C LYS A 1141 16.61 -6.43 -13.26
N ARG A 1142 16.14 -6.68 -14.49
CA ARG A 1142 15.92 -8.01 -15.10
C ARG A 1142 17.25 -8.62 -15.56
N ARG A 1143 18.12 -8.96 -14.62
CA ARG A 1143 19.49 -9.43 -14.92
C ARG A 1143 19.92 -10.66 -14.14
N VAL A 1144 20.90 -11.35 -14.70
CA VAL A 1144 21.73 -12.31 -13.97
C VAL A 1144 23.15 -11.74 -13.89
N GLU A 1145 23.69 -11.65 -12.67
CA GLU A 1145 25.07 -11.24 -12.43
C GLU A 1145 25.99 -12.45 -12.27
N LEU A 1146 27.06 -12.49 -13.06
CA LEU A 1146 28.05 -13.56 -13.06
C LEU A 1146 29.32 -13.11 -12.32
N TYR A 1147 29.62 -13.80 -11.23
CA TYR A 1147 30.78 -13.60 -10.36
C TYR A 1147 31.75 -14.78 -10.44
N PHE A 1148 33.03 -14.53 -10.15
CA PHE A 1148 34.08 -15.55 -10.10
C PHE A 1148 34.72 -15.60 -8.70
N GLY A 1149 34.60 -16.74 -8.02
CA GLY A 1149 35.14 -16.98 -6.67
C GLY A 1149 36.33 -17.95 -6.66
N ASP A 1150 37.15 -17.91 -5.60
CA ASP A 1150 38.10 -18.98 -5.27
C ASP A 1150 37.42 -19.88 -4.22
N HIS A 1151 37.47 -21.20 -4.43
CA HIS A 1151 36.75 -22.20 -3.62
C HIS A 1151 37.28 -22.36 -2.17
N SER A 1152 38.00 -21.36 -1.65
CA SER A 1152 38.70 -21.37 -0.36
C SER A 1152 38.26 -20.29 0.65
N GLU A 1153 37.32 -19.42 0.28
CA GLU A 1153 36.69 -18.45 1.19
C GLU A 1153 35.15 -18.60 1.09
N LYS A 1154 34.55 -19.37 2.01
CA LYS A 1154 33.11 -19.29 2.36
C LYS A 1154 32.97 -18.18 3.41
N ASP A 1155 32.33 -17.07 3.04
CA ASP A 1155 31.89 -15.96 3.90
C ASP A 1155 30.85 -15.13 3.11
#